data_AF-A0A918JKE5-F1
#
_entry.id   AF-A0A918JKE5-F1
#
_cell.length_a   1.000
_cell.length_b   1.000
_cell.length_c   1.000
_cell.angle_alpha   90.00
_cell.angle_beta   90.00
_cell.angle_gamma   90.00
#
_symmetry.space_group_name_H-M   'P 1'
#
loop_
_entity.id
_entity.type
_entity.pdbx_description
1 polymer ?
#
loop_
_entity_poly.entity_id
_entity_poly.type
_entity_poly.pdbx_seq_one_letter_code
_entity_poly.pdbx_strand_id
1 'polypeptide(L)'
;MKINKIGLALSCAFMMAGGSAHAEEYRLAFSKGEQIEIIINNANQDSWCSAKLKLEARYQATPNPEGLARLMPKIGQLMKTQCPQATQLSWISTSHGKQLASGNSSAATGWVLNIDPEAAEEQQKTNDIAAAPASETPLASAEKPTEAESNQAGSKVASAEATAEKPAQNTTTSFLAQIRKTEEKTTESPIANVTAAQTEAPANEPRLPVTPKLAFEVNGWKPNANTQEVLKTAKLTEVIDQNGCKLLVSLENTSLNLEYTQFKTEGLDCQNNIAQGPGKASIVRSDGNILNRASDYYFSKGLALNTELTDLDSLHIVAANENGHQLWLYLGEDPDEKTYYLLGLKKGWGSPFGPWSISGLDIITEQNDIFRKQNHILEQVNKALKQHPWLQEKANNLKVSFFSDFKRGLLENQLQGKLYSTNLYRNYDWRKKQLPPWNLTALQGNNYLFQKDEEAKREEARLAQEAMWKKQQEERQRIYEQQRLARQKQQALYAIASQEERNLQQFNGFEKALQNGDKNLLAQNLSGIEFTPFGRSDYYRLMHGRSKEVSLLVRINKVDNDAAQANWPYPLKLSSPVQLEKGWYWVNGKASLDKNQTETDKLPVIQVVIDSPSHLLKCEQALCKDLENPLALTRLASKNASWDIAHAQSVIKEYEEAKKASY
;
A
#
# COMPACT_ATOMS: atom_id res chain seq x y z
N MET A 1 -25.46 14.54 30.74
CA MET A 1 -24.19 13.94 30.24
C MET A 1 -24.08 14.22 28.74
N LYS A 2 -22.89 14.58 28.20
CA LYS A 2 -22.69 14.74 26.75
C LYS A 2 -22.21 13.41 26.16
N ILE A 3 -22.90 12.90 25.14
CA ILE A 3 -22.54 11.66 24.44
C ILE A 3 -21.53 12.01 23.34
N ASN A 4 -20.25 11.72 23.58
CA ASN A 4 -19.22 11.89 22.55
C ASN A 4 -19.38 10.82 21.46
N LYS A 5 -19.87 11.22 20.29
CA LYS A 5 -19.89 10.38 19.08
C LYS A 5 -18.46 10.17 18.58
N ILE A 6 -17.84 9.04 18.93
CA ILE A 6 -16.56 8.62 18.34
C ILE A 6 -16.85 8.14 16.91
N GLY A 7 -16.51 8.97 15.93
CA GLY A 7 -16.68 8.64 14.51
C GLY A 7 -15.68 7.58 14.05
N LEU A 8 -16.18 6.44 13.57
CA LEU A 8 -15.37 5.39 12.96
C LEU A 8 -15.38 5.61 11.44
N ALA A 9 -14.31 6.18 10.90
CA ALA A 9 -14.18 6.50 9.49
C ALA A 9 -13.87 5.24 8.67
N LEU A 10 -14.83 4.78 7.85
CA LEU A 10 -14.57 3.79 6.82
C LEU A 10 -13.87 4.46 5.64
N SER A 11 -12.68 3.98 5.29
CA SER A 11 -12.01 4.28 4.02
C SER A 11 -11.93 2.99 3.20
N CYS A 12 -12.80 2.84 2.21
CA CYS A 12 -12.70 1.76 1.22
C CYS A 12 -11.54 2.06 0.27
N ALA A 13 -10.40 1.41 0.49
CA ALA A 13 -9.24 1.51 -0.39
C ALA A 13 -9.29 0.40 -1.45
N PHE A 14 -9.46 0.79 -2.72
CA PHE A 14 -9.16 -0.08 -3.86
C PHE A 14 -7.64 -0.23 -3.99
N MET A 15 -7.13 -1.46 -4.11
CA MET A 15 -5.77 -1.73 -4.59
C MET A 15 -5.74 -2.91 -5.55
N MET A 16 -4.87 -2.82 -6.56
CA MET A 16 -4.69 -3.82 -7.61
C MET A 16 -3.82 -4.99 -7.12
N ALA A 17 -4.06 -6.19 -7.64
CA ALA A 17 -3.27 -7.37 -7.30
C ALA A 17 -1.87 -7.38 -7.96
N GLY A 18 -0.86 -7.73 -7.16
CA GLY A 18 0.49 -8.11 -7.60
C GLY A 18 0.91 -9.38 -6.85
N GLY A 19 1.24 -10.45 -7.58
CA GLY A 19 1.34 -11.79 -7.00
C GLY A 19 2.73 -12.15 -6.46
N SER A 20 2.84 -12.23 -5.14
CA SER A 20 3.69 -13.20 -4.45
C SER A 20 2.79 -14.14 -3.62
N ALA A 21 3.28 -15.35 -3.28
CA ALA A 21 2.50 -16.38 -2.60
C ALA A 21 2.33 -16.09 -1.08
N HIS A 22 1.73 -14.95 -0.77
CA HIS A 22 1.19 -14.65 0.56
C HIS A 22 -0.21 -15.26 0.68
N ALA A 23 -0.65 -15.52 1.92
CA ALA A 23 -2.06 -15.64 2.21
C ALA A 23 -2.77 -14.35 1.76
N GLU A 24 -3.92 -14.46 1.09
CA GLU A 24 -4.74 -13.27 0.81
C GLU A 24 -5.20 -12.70 2.16
N GLU A 25 -4.73 -11.50 2.51
CA GLU A 25 -5.05 -10.79 3.76
C GLU A 25 -6.17 -9.78 3.51
N TYR A 26 -7.40 -10.12 3.90
CA TYR A 26 -8.52 -9.18 3.80
C TYR A 26 -8.59 -8.30 5.06
N ARG A 27 -8.19 -7.03 4.95
CA ARG A 27 -8.35 -6.02 6.01
C ARG A 27 -9.83 -5.70 6.24
N LEU A 28 -10.39 -6.28 7.30
CA LEU A 28 -11.78 -6.08 7.71
C LEU A 28 -12.02 -4.70 8.37
N ALA A 29 -11.11 -4.26 9.24
CA ALA A 29 -11.28 -3.01 9.99
C ALA A 29 -9.95 -2.42 10.50
N PHE A 30 -9.96 -1.14 10.86
CA PHE A 30 -8.85 -0.47 11.55
C PHE A 30 -9.37 0.45 12.66
N SER A 31 -8.75 0.38 13.84
CA SER A 31 -9.06 1.22 15.00
C SER A 31 -7.96 2.26 15.21
N LYS A 32 -8.16 3.49 14.74
CA LYS A 32 -7.24 4.62 14.99
C LYS A 32 -7.09 4.94 16.49
N GLY A 33 -8.09 4.63 17.31
CA GLY A 33 -8.07 4.90 18.76
C GLY A 33 -7.25 3.90 19.57
N GLU A 34 -7.26 2.63 19.18
CA GLU A 34 -6.52 1.55 19.89
C GLU A 34 -5.23 1.16 19.14
N GLN A 35 -4.99 1.68 17.93
CA GLN A 35 -3.91 1.30 17.00
C GLN A 35 -3.89 -0.20 16.66
N ILE A 36 -5.07 -0.76 16.43
CA ILE A 36 -5.28 -2.18 16.08
C ILE A 36 -5.89 -2.29 14.68
N GLU A 37 -5.29 -3.13 13.85
CA GLU A 37 -5.81 -3.56 12.56
C GLU A 37 -6.43 -4.96 12.67
N ILE A 38 -7.58 -5.19 12.03
CA ILE A 38 -8.29 -6.47 12.04
C ILE A 38 -8.28 -7.03 10.62
N ILE A 39 -7.68 -8.21 10.46
CA ILE A 39 -7.41 -8.87 9.18
C ILE A 39 -8.05 -10.27 9.20
N ILE A 40 -8.49 -10.76 8.04
CA ILE A 40 -8.94 -12.13 7.82
C ILE A 40 -7.92 -12.81 6.92
N ASN A 41 -7.32 -13.89 7.39
CA ASN A 41 -6.19 -14.53 6.72
C ASN A 41 -6.69 -15.69 5.82
N ASN A 42 -6.18 -15.75 4.57
CA ASN A 42 -6.66 -16.61 3.47
C ASN A 42 -8.07 -16.24 2.98
N ALA A 43 -8.27 -14.96 2.66
CA ALA A 43 -9.55 -14.43 2.21
C ALA A 43 -9.38 -13.30 1.19
N ASN A 44 -10.21 -13.30 0.13
CA ASN A 44 -10.37 -12.18 -0.79
C ASN A 44 -11.74 -11.51 -0.62
N GLN A 45 -11.89 -10.33 -1.24
CA GLN A 45 -13.04 -9.44 -1.10
C GLN A 45 -14.39 -10.11 -1.44
N ASP A 46 -14.40 -11.11 -2.32
CA ASP A 46 -15.62 -11.79 -2.78
C ASP A 46 -15.95 -13.08 -2.01
N SER A 47 -15.05 -13.58 -1.14
CA SER A 47 -15.21 -14.88 -0.46
C SER A 47 -14.86 -14.90 1.04
N TRP A 48 -14.47 -13.78 1.65
CA TRP A 48 -14.06 -13.72 3.05
C TRP A 48 -15.12 -14.14 4.09
N CYS A 49 -16.41 -14.02 3.75
CA CYS A 49 -17.49 -14.19 4.71
C CYS A 49 -17.93 -15.65 4.84
N SER A 50 -17.82 -16.22 6.06
CA SER A 50 -18.23 -17.58 6.39
C SER A 50 -18.81 -17.69 7.81
N ALA A 51 -19.32 -18.87 8.18
CA ALA A 51 -19.87 -19.11 9.51
C ALA A 51 -18.81 -19.09 10.65
N LYS A 52 -17.54 -19.35 10.34
CA LYS A 52 -16.42 -19.40 11.28
C LYS A 52 -15.20 -18.67 10.70
N LEU A 53 -14.92 -17.47 11.20
CA LEU A 53 -13.81 -16.65 10.70
C LEU A 53 -12.55 -16.79 11.56
N LYS A 54 -11.40 -16.68 10.90
CA LYS A 54 -10.07 -16.57 11.54
C LYS A 54 -9.59 -15.13 11.43
N LEU A 55 -9.45 -14.44 12.56
CA LEU A 55 -9.04 -13.04 12.62
C LEU A 55 -7.59 -12.90 13.12
N GLU A 56 -6.87 -11.94 12.56
CA GLU A 56 -5.62 -11.42 13.14
C GLU A 56 -5.83 -9.97 13.61
N ALA A 57 -5.54 -9.71 14.89
CA ALA A 57 -5.52 -8.40 15.51
C ALA A 57 -4.07 -7.87 15.59
N ARG A 58 -3.66 -7.13 14.57
CA ARG A 58 -2.29 -6.66 14.36
C ARG A 58 -2.09 -5.28 15.00
N TYR A 59 -1.28 -5.20 16.06
CA TYR A 59 -0.97 -3.95 16.77
C TYR A 59 0.04 -3.11 15.99
N GLN A 60 -0.34 -1.88 15.66
CA GLN A 60 0.48 -0.86 14.99
C GLN A 60 1.24 0.06 15.99
N ALA A 61 1.05 -0.17 17.29
CA ALA A 61 1.72 0.53 18.39
C ALA A 61 1.99 -0.46 19.55
N THR A 62 2.35 0.05 20.74
CA THR A 62 2.49 -0.76 21.97
C THR A 62 1.24 -1.62 22.22
N PRO A 63 1.36 -2.95 22.38
CA PRO A 63 0.21 -3.84 22.54
C PRO A 63 -0.69 -3.48 23.73
N ASN A 64 -2.00 -3.44 23.49
CA ASN A 64 -3.01 -3.16 24.52
C ASN A 64 -4.15 -4.21 24.47
N PRO A 65 -4.10 -5.27 25.29
CA PRO A 65 -5.09 -6.35 25.27
C PRO A 65 -6.50 -5.89 25.65
N GLU A 66 -6.64 -4.88 26.53
CA GLU A 66 -7.95 -4.28 26.80
C GLU A 66 -8.52 -3.56 25.57
N GLY A 67 -7.65 -2.97 24.74
CA GLY A 67 -8.06 -2.30 23.50
C GLY A 67 -8.70 -3.27 22.52
N LEU A 68 -8.16 -4.49 22.43
CA LEU A 68 -8.78 -5.58 21.66
C LEU A 68 -10.12 -6.00 22.28
N ALA A 69 -10.20 -6.16 23.60
CA ALA A 69 -11.46 -6.48 24.29
C ALA A 69 -12.55 -5.41 24.05
N ARG A 70 -12.20 -4.12 24.01
CA ARG A 70 -13.09 -2.98 23.67
C ARG A 70 -13.49 -2.94 22.18
N LEU A 71 -12.85 -3.71 21.31
CA LEU A 71 -13.19 -3.79 19.88
C LEU A 71 -14.07 -4.99 19.53
N MET A 72 -13.94 -6.13 20.19
CA MET A 72 -14.68 -7.35 19.79
C MET A 72 -16.21 -7.17 19.70
N PRO A 73 -16.91 -6.45 20.61
CA PRO A 73 -18.33 -6.16 20.44
C PRO A 73 -18.67 -5.31 19.20
N LYS A 74 -17.75 -4.42 18.78
CA LYS A 74 -17.90 -3.57 17.59
C LYS A 74 -17.65 -4.36 16.31
N ILE A 75 -16.66 -5.27 16.33
CA ILE A 75 -16.42 -6.24 15.26
C ILE A 75 -17.64 -7.16 15.12
N GLY A 76 -18.22 -7.60 16.23
CA GLY A 76 -19.48 -8.34 16.25
C GLY A 76 -20.68 -7.59 15.65
N GLN A 77 -20.79 -6.29 15.90
CA GLN A 77 -21.79 -5.44 15.25
C GLN A 77 -21.51 -5.30 13.74
N LEU A 78 -20.24 -5.20 13.33
CA LEU A 78 -19.83 -5.18 11.92
C LEU A 78 -20.20 -6.50 11.22
N MET A 79 -19.95 -7.66 11.85
CA MET A 79 -20.37 -8.98 11.34
C MET A 79 -21.87 -9.03 11.09
N LYS A 80 -22.70 -8.54 12.03
CA LYS A 80 -24.17 -8.48 11.83
C LYS A 80 -24.58 -7.68 10.59
N THR A 81 -23.76 -6.74 10.11
CA THR A 81 -24.04 -5.92 8.92
C THR A 81 -23.37 -6.40 7.63
N GLN A 82 -22.18 -6.98 7.69
CA GLN A 82 -21.36 -7.34 6.51
C GLN A 82 -21.16 -8.84 6.32
N CYS A 83 -21.34 -9.65 7.36
CA CYS A 83 -21.30 -11.11 7.27
C CYS A 83 -22.33 -11.77 8.20
N PRO A 84 -23.64 -11.70 7.89
CA PRO A 84 -24.71 -12.15 8.81
C PRO A 84 -24.69 -13.65 9.15
N GLN A 85 -23.95 -14.46 8.38
CA GLN A 85 -23.72 -15.88 8.64
C GLN A 85 -22.65 -16.16 9.69
N ALA A 86 -21.78 -15.21 10.04
CA ALA A 86 -20.71 -15.40 11.02
C ALA A 86 -21.29 -15.62 12.42
N THR A 87 -20.97 -16.76 13.04
CA THR A 87 -21.43 -17.14 14.39
C THR A 87 -20.29 -17.34 15.38
N GLN A 88 -19.09 -17.66 14.89
CA GLN A 88 -17.87 -17.86 15.68
C GLN A 88 -16.69 -17.11 15.04
N LEU A 89 -15.86 -16.52 15.88
CA LEU A 89 -14.55 -15.94 15.53
C LEU A 89 -13.49 -16.66 16.35
N SER A 90 -12.49 -17.27 15.71
CA SER A 90 -11.21 -17.53 16.37
C SER A 90 -10.24 -16.41 16.00
N TRP A 91 -9.44 -15.95 16.96
CA TRP A 91 -8.59 -14.79 16.78
C TRP A 91 -7.18 -15.04 17.31
N ILE A 92 -6.19 -14.47 16.63
CA ILE A 92 -4.83 -14.28 17.13
C ILE A 92 -4.56 -12.78 17.24
N SER A 93 -3.61 -12.39 18.09
CA SER A 93 -3.14 -11.01 18.18
C SER A 93 -1.63 -10.97 17.98
N THR A 94 -1.14 -10.00 17.20
CA THR A 94 0.24 -9.95 16.72
C THR A 94 0.84 -8.55 16.87
N SER A 95 2.15 -8.45 17.12
CA SER A 95 2.90 -7.20 17.00
C SER A 95 4.26 -7.50 16.38
N HIS A 96 4.64 -6.74 15.35
CA HIS A 96 5.88 -6.94 14.59
C HIS A 96 6.09 -8.39 14.11
N GLY A 97 4.99 -9.12 13.82
CA GLY A 97 5.01 -10.52 13.40
C GLY A 97 5.05 -11.57 14.53
N LYS A 98 5.33 -11.21 15.81
CA LYS A 98 5.19 -12.17 16.93
C LYS A 98 3.72 -12.24 17.37
N GLN A 99 3.19 -13.45 17.51
CA GLN A 99 1.92 -13.70 18.22
C GLN A 99 2.06 -13.41 19.72
N LEU A 100 1.06 -12.76 20.30
CA LEU A 100 1.05 -12.31 21.70
C LEU A 100 0.00 -13.02 22.57
N ALA A 101 -1.15 -13.33 21.97
CA ALA A 101 -2.25 -14.09 22.57
C ALA A 101 -3.18 -14.61 21.46
N SER A 102 -3.94 -15.66 21.76
CA SER A 102 -4.99 -16.21 20.90
C SER A 102 -6.26 -16.49 21.70
N GLY A 103 -7.38 -16.69 21.02
CA GLY A 103 -8.63 -16.97 21.67
C GLY A 103 -9.82 -17.11 20.73
N ASN A 104 -11.01 -17.09 21.32
CA ASN A 104 -12.28 -17.31 20.64
C ASN A 104 -13.33 -16.27 21.04
N SER A 105 -14.37 -16.13 20.22
CA SER A 105 -15.51 -15.24 20.46
C SER A 105 -16.74 -15.71 19.67
N SER A 106 -17.96 -15.39 20.11
CA SER A 106 -19.19 -15.87 19.45
C SER A 106 -20.37 -14.90 19.54
N ALA A 107 -21.30 -15.04 18.58
CA ALA A 107 -22.55 -14.29 18.60
C ALA A 107 -23.38 -14.57 19.88
N ALA A 108 -23.36 -15.82 20.36
CA ALA A 108 -24.09 -16.25 21.55
C ALA A 108 -23.54 -15.63 22.84
N THR A 109 -22.23 -15.33 22.90
CA THR A 109 -21.56 -14.66 24.03
C THR A 109 -21.45 -13.14 23.83
N GLY A 110 -22.27 -12.54 22.96
CA GLY A 110 -22.26 -11.09 22.71
C GLY A 110 -20.95 -10.55 22.11
N TRP A 111 -20.14 -11.44 21.52
CA TRP A 111 -18.78 -11.16 21.03
C TRP A 111 -17.81 -10.68 22.11
N VAL A 112 -17.90 -11.24 23.32
CA VAL A 112 -16.86 -11.11 24.37
C VAL A 112 -15.55 -11.80 23.93
N LEU A 113 -14.42 -11.24 24.33
CA LEU A 113 -13.07 -11.76 24.09
C LEU A 113 -12.75 -12.88 25.10
N ASN A 114 -12.82 -14.15 24.68
CA ASN A 114 -12.31 -15.27 25.48
C ASN A 114 -10.88 -15.58 25.03
N ILE A 115 -9.92 -15.62 25.96
CA ILE A 115 -8.51 -15.94 25.69
C ILE A 115 -8.29 -17.44 25.95
N ASP A 116 -7.58 -18.13 25.04
CA ASP A 116 -7.24 -19.53 25.24
C ASP A 116 -6.02 -19.64 26.19
N PRO A 117 -6.06 -20.47 27.26
CA PRO A 117 -5.12 -20.37 28.38
C PRO A 117 -3.67 -20.79 28.05
N GLU A 118 -3.45 -21.54 26.96
CA GLU A 118 -2.14 -22.07 26.55
C GLU A 118 -1.14 -20.98 26.10
N ALA A 119 -1.60 -19.72 25.94
CA ALA A 119 -0.75 -18.57 25.63
C ALA A 119 -0.29 -17.76 26.88
N ALA A 120 -0.73 -18.12 28.09
CA ALA A 120 -0.48 -17.32 29.30
C ALA A 120 0.92 -17.49 29.92
N GLU A 121 1.56 -18.66 29.75
CA GLU A 121 2.74 -19.03 30.55
C GLU A 121 4.04 -18.28 30.16
N GLU A 122 4.18 -17.76 28.93
CA GLU A 122 5.33 -16.89 28.58
C GLU A 122 5.32 -15.54 29.34
N GLN A 123 4.15 -15.06 29.79
CA GLN A 123 4.01 -13.70 30.33
C GLN A 123 4.30 -13.59 31.84
N GLN A 124 4.36 -14.70 32.58
CA GLN A 124 4.83 -14.67 33.98
C GLN A 124 6.34 -14.79 34.12
N LYS A 125 7.07 -15.28 33.10
CA LYS A 125 8.52 -15.53 33.20
C LYS A 125 9.42 -14.30 32.94
N THR A 126 8.83 -13.10 32.79
CA THR A 126 9.54 -11.86 32.44
C THR A 126 9.35 -10.70 33.42
N ASN A 127 8.45 -10.80 34.41
CA ASN A 127 8.19 -9.72 35.37
C ASN A 127 8.94 -9.86 36.72
N ASP A 128 9.46 -11.04 37.07
CA ASP A 128 10.14 -11.29 38.37
C ASP A 128 11.66 -11.03 38.38
N ILE A 129 12.22 -10.38 37.36
CA ILE A 129 13.65 -10.00 37.31
C ILE A 129 13.81 -8.46 37.27
N ALA A 130 13.10 -7.76 38.17
CA ALA A 130 13.19 -6.31 38.31
C ALA A 130 12.99 -5.78 39.76
N ALA A 131 13.06 -6.65 40.78
CA ALA A 131 12.67 -6.30 42.16
C ALA A 131 13.69 -6.70 43.25
N ALA A 132 14.72 -5.87 43.42
CA ALA A 132 15.54 -5.76 44.64
C ALA A 132 16.48 -6.98 44.95
N PRO A 133 17.25 -7.00 46.08
CA PRO A 133 18.70 -6.86 45.95
C PRO A 133 19.53 -7.96 46.64
N ALA A 134 20.86 -7.84 46.58
CA ALA A 134 21.81 -8.82 47.10
C ALA A 134 21.91 -8.86 48.64
N SER A 135 22.08 -10.06 49.21
CA SER A 135 23.35 -10.43 49.85
C SER A 135 23.53 -11.95 50.03
N GLU A 136 24.79 -12.35 50.24
CA GLU A 136 25.30 -13.52 50.97
C GLU A 136 24.77 -14.97 50.70
N THR A 137 25.64 -15.76 50.07
CA THR A 137 25.86 -17.20 50.30
C THR A 137 26.16 -17.50 51.79
N PRO A 138 25.92 -18.73 52.34
CA PRO A 138 26.75 -19.89 51.97
C PRO A 138 26.20 -21.34 52.12
N LEU A 139 27.01 -22.28 51.59
CA LEU A 139 27.25 -23.68 52.04
C LEU A 139 26.30 -24.85 51.70
N ALA A 140 26.84 -25.75 50.87
CA ALA A 140 26.74 -27.23 50.88
C ALA A 140 25.36 -27.90 50.59
N SER A 141 25.29 -29.16 50.15
CA SER A 141 26.31 -30.22 50.05
C SER A 141 26.16 -31.12 48.79
N ALA A 142 26.95 -32.19 48.74
CA ALA A 142 27.04 -33.37 47.87
C ALA A 142 25.78 -33.80 47.05
N GLU A 143 25.88 -34.64 45.99
CA GLU A 143 26.84 -35.75 45.80
C GLU A 143 27.04 -36.19 44.33
N LYS A 144 28.12 -36.94 44.05
CA LYS A 144 28.43 -37.59 42.76
C LYS A 144 29.22 -38.88 42.96
N PRO A 145 28.75 -40.01 42.40
CA PRO A 145 29.63 -40.97 41.71
C PRO A 145 29.23 -41.11 40.21
N THR A 146 30.13 -41.09 39.21
CA THR A 146 31.09 -42.16 38.77
C THR A 146 30.42 -43.02 37.68
N GLU A 147 30.82 -42.91 36.40
CA GLU A 147 31.86 -43.70 35.68
C GLU A 147 31.39 -45.16 35.36
N ALA A 148 31.77 -45.82 34.26
CA ALA A 148 32.77 -45.55 33.21
C ALA A 148 32.41 -46.28 31.88
N GLU A 149 33.16 -46.00 30.78
CA GLU A 149 33.47 -46.94 29.65
C GLU A 149 32.30 -47.60 28.85
N SER A 150 32.41 -48.21 27.65
CA SER A 150 33.37 -48.36 26.53
C SER A 150 32.56 -48.99 25.35
N ASN A 151 32.98 -49.19 24.09
CA ASN A 151 34.26 -49.01 23.38
C ASN A 151 34.08 -48.87 21.83
N GLN A 152 35.12 -48.37 21.16
CA GLN A 152 35.62 -48.66 19.79
C GLN A 152 34.73 -49.22 18.65
N ALA A 153 34.81 -48.59 17.46
CA ALA A 153 35.60 -49.06 16.29
C ALA A 153 35.07 -48.48 14.95
N GLY A 154 35.89 -48.02 13.97
CA GLY A 154 37.35 -47.81 13.98
C GLY A 154 37.93 -47.51 12.57
N SER A 155 39.23 -47.14 12.53
CA SER A 155 40.12 -46.99 11.34
C SER A 155 39.85 -45.87 10.31
N LYS A 156 40.86 -45.29 9.61
CA LYS A 156 42.32 -45.06 9.82
C LYS A 156 42.75 -43.96 8.79
N VAL A 157 43.57 -42.93 9.11
CA VAL A 157 45.06 -42.85 9.08
C VAL A 157 45.66 -43.19 7.71
N ALA A 158 46.54 -42.42 7.03
CA ALA A 158 47.08 -41.03 7.14
C ALA A 158 47.61 -40.62 5.72
N SER A 159 48.48 -39.65 5.38
CA SER A 159 49.45 -38.70 6.00
C SER A 159 49.58 -37.46 5.06
N ALA A 160 49.95 -36.22 5.45
CA ALA A 160 51.14 -35.64 6.10
C ALA A 160 52.37 -35.38 5.20
N GLU A 161 52.73 -34.10 4.99
CA GLU A 161 54.12 -33.57 5.13
C GLU A 161 54.13 -32.03 5.35
N ALA A 162 55.31 -31.44 5.56
CA ALA A 162 55.54 -30.04 6.00
C ALA A 162 55.80 -29.07 4.80
N THR A 163 56.19 -27.78 4.89
CA THR A 163 57.20 -27.12 5.76
C THR A 163 56.91 -25.60 5.86
N ALA A 164 57.76 -24.85 6.59
CA ALA A 164 57.48 -23.49 7.09
C ALA A 164 58.20 -22.34 6.34
N GLU A 165 58.09 -21.14 6.94
CA GLU A 165 59.00 -19.98 6.90
C GLU A 165 58.59 -18.73 6.06
N LYS A 166 59.34 -17.63 6.26
CA LYS A 166 58.88 -16.23 6.22
C LYS A 166 59.94 -15.31 5.52
N PRO A 167 59.99 -13.99 5.79
CA PRO A 167 59.72 -12.92 4.83
C PRO A 167 60.94 -12.35 4.08
N ALA A 168 60.67 -11.59 3.00
CA ALA A 168 61.52 -10.48 2.56
C ALA A 168 60.71 -9.37 1.87
N GLN A 169 61.28 -8.17 1.80
CA GLN A 169 60.76 -7.00 1.06
C GLN A 169 61.37 -6.92 -0.34
N ASN A 170 60.86 -6.05 -1.23
CA ASN A 170 61.75 -5.29 -2.10
C ASN A 170 61.15 -3.97 -2.64
N THR A 171 62.01 -3.12 -3.24
CA THR A 171 61.77 -1.69 -3.48
C THR A 171 61.82 -1.25 -4.95
N THR A 172 60.91 -0.32 -5.29
CA THR A 172 61.07 0.93 -6.08
C THR A 172 61.86 0.99 -7.41
N THR A 173 61.32 1.83 -8.33
CA THR A 173 61.98 2.68 -9.36
C THR A 173 62.29 2.16 -10.78
N SER A 174 61.49 2.61 -11.76
CA SER A 174 61.87 3.02 -13.14
C SER A 174 60.65 3.57 -13.91
N PHE A 175 60.73 4.53 -14.83
CA PHE A 175 61.74 5.56 -15.13
C PHE A 175 61.08 6.75 -15.91
N LEU A 176 61.86 7.77 -16.29
CA LEU A 176 61.47 8.95 -17.11
C LEU A 176 61.14 8.56 -18.59
N ALA A 177 60.78 9.41 -19.57
CA ALA A 177 60.81 10.87 -19.84
C ALA A 177 59.91 11.16 -21.09
N GLN A 178 59.70 12.35 -21.71
CA GLN A 178 59.83 13.81 -21.44
C GLN A 178 59.14 14.56 -22.61
N ILE A 179 58.40 15.66 -22.38
CA ILE A 179 58.20 16.74 -23.40
C ILE A 179 58.54 18.12 -22.77
N ARG A 180 58.97 19.05 -23.64
CA ARG A 180 59.67 20.34 -23.42
C ARG A 180 58.72 21.57 -23.52
N LYS A 181 59.13 22.85 -23.37
CA LYS A 181 60.15 23.59 -22.56
C LYS A 181 60.27 25.04 -23.12
N THR A 182 60.04 26.07 -22.30
CA THR A 182 60.48 27.50 -22.44
C THR A 182 60.12 28.20 -21.10
N GLU A 183 60.94 28.99 -20.38
CA GLU A 183 61.61 30.29 -20.70
C GLU A 183 60.57 31.38 -21.04
N GLU A 184 60.48 32.57 -20.41
CA GLU A 184 61.34 33.43 -19.53
C GLU A 184 60.44 34.34 -18.61
N LYS A 185 60.84 35.20 -17.64
CA LYS A 185 62.12 35.64 -17.01
C LYS A 185 61.88 36.37 -15.64
N THR A 186 62.94 36.44 -14.82
CA THR A 186 63.27 37.23 -13.60
C THR A 186 62.53 38.55 -13.26
N THR A 187 62.15 38.73 -11.99
CA THR A 187 62.53 39.91 -11.14
C THR A 187 62.36 39.63 -9.63
N GLU A 188 63.04 40.41 -8.78
CA GLU A 188 63.36 40.09 -7.38
C GLU A 188 62.49 40.82 -6.33
N SER A 189 62.32 40.16 -5.15
CA SER A 189 62.56 40.68 -3.78
C SER A 189 61.88 41.98 -3.26
N PRO A 190 61.90 42.27 -1.93
CA PRO A 190 62.55 41.54 -0.83
C PRO A 190 61.63 41.07 0.33
N ILE A 191 62.22 40.22 1.15
CA ILE A 191 61.72 39.79 2.47
C ILE A 191 61.84 40.94 3.47
N ALA A 192 60.86 41.07 4.37
CA ALA A 192 60.99 41.82 5.63
C ALA A 192 60.89 40.86 6.82
N ASN A 193 61.69 41.09 7.86
CA ASN A 193 61.90 40.11 8.93
C ASN A 193 60.72 39.97 9.90
N VAL A 194 60.56 38.75 10.41
CA VAL A 194 59.86 38.51 11.69
C VAL A 194 60.65 39.17 12.81
N THR A 195 59.99 39.90 13.70
CA THR A 195 60.52 40.23 15.03
C THR A 195 59.36 40.17 16.02
N ALA A 196 59.53 39.43 17.10
CA ALA A 196 58.48 39.24 18.08
C ALA A 196 58.36 40.47 18.97
N ALA A 197 57.15 41.01 19.08
CA ALA A 197 56.75 41.89 20.18
C ALA A 197 55.68 41.16 20.99
N GLN A 198 55.91 40.98 22.29
CA GLN A 198 54.84 40.64 23.21
C GLN A 198 53.99 41.90 23.42
N THR A 199 52.67 41.78 23.33
CA THR A 199 51.73 42.83 23.72
C THR A 199 50.53 42.15 24.36
N GLU A 200 49.96 42.78 25.39
CA GLU A 200 49.10 42.12 26.36
C GLU A 200 47.79 41.59 25.78
N ALA A 201 47.23 40.59 26.47
CA ALA A 201 45.87 40.14 26.19
C ALA A 201 44.88 41.29 26.50
N PRO A 202 43.96 41.65 25.58
CA PRO A 202 42.88 42.55 25.92
C PRO A 202 41.98 41.89 26.95
N ALA A 203 41.90 42.50 28.14
CA ALA A 203 41.00 42.06 29.21
C ALA A 203 39.53 42.27 28.80
N ASN A 204 38.64 41.45 29.38
CA ASN A 204 37.18 41.43 29.21
C ASN A 204 36.55 42.72 28.64
N GLU A 205 36.42 42.79 27.32
CA GLU A 205 35.43 43.65 26.69
C GLU A 205 34.06 42.95 26.81
N PRO A 206 33.04 43.58 27.43
CA PRO A 206 31.75 42.93 27.64
C PRO A 206 31.06 42.66 26.30
N ARG A 207 31.01 41.38 25.93
CA ARG A 207 30.45 40.89 24.66
C ARG A 207 29.00 41.37 24.51
N LEU A 208 28.79 42.33 23.60
CA LEU A 208 27.46 42.90 23.34
C LEU A 208 26.45 41.79 23.01
N PRO A 209 25.20 41.86 23.53
CA PRO A 209 24.20 40.83 23.30
C PRO A 209 23.93 40.68 21.80
N VAL A 210 23.98 39.44 21.31
CA VAL A 210 23.94 39.13 19.87
C VAL A 210 22.51 39.27 19.37
N THR A 211 22.10 40.52 19.18
CA THR A 211 20.83 40.89 18.55
C THR A 211 20.83 40.27 17.15
N PRO A 212 19.87 39.41 16.80
CA PRO A 212 19.89 38.72 15.52
C PRO A 212 19.75 39.74 14.40
N LYS A 213 20.70 39.76 13.46
CA LYS A 213 20.75 40.74 12.36
C LYS A 213 19.78 40.36 11.23
N LEU A 214 19.29 39.10 11.25
CA LEU A 214 18.16 38.58 10.46
C LEU A 214 18.28 38.90 8.97
N ALA A 215 19.48 38.67 8.43
CA ALA A 215 19.87 39.23 7.14
C ALA A 215 19.26 38.48 5.93
N PHE A 216 18.74 37.28 6.12
CA PHE A 216 18.24 36.42 5.04
C PHE A 216 17.13 35.48 5.51
N GLU A 217 16.58 34.71 4.57
CA GLU A 217 15.68 33.58 4.82
C GLU A 217 16.30 32.30 4.24
N VAL A 218 16.02 31.16 4.87
CA VAL A 218 16.39 29.83 4.38
C VAL A 218 15.09 29.10 4.08
N ASN A 219 14.81 28.83 2.80
CA ASN A 219 13.59 28.11 2.37
C ASN A 219 12.30 28.70 3.02
N GLY A 220 12.18 30.03 3.02
CA GLY A 220 11.03 30.76 3.58
C GLY A 220 10.95 30.84 5.11
N TRP A 221 12.00 30.46 5.84
CA TRP A 221 12.08 30.60 7.29
C TRP A 221 13.22 31.54 7.72
N LYS A 222 12.99 32.28 8.81
CA LYS A 222 13.99 33.07 9.55
C LYS A 222 13.69 33.03 11.06
N PRO A 223 14.70 33.25 11.93
CA PRO A 223 14.48 33.33 13.38
C PRO A 223 13.53 34.48 13.76
N ASN A 224 12.63 34.29 14.73
CA ASN A 224 11.75 35.35 15.19
C ASN A 224 12.42 36.18 16.31
N ALA A 225 12.68 37.47 16.08
CA ALA A 225 13.22 38.37 17.10
C ALA A 225 12.25 38.64 18.28
N ASN A 226 10.95 38.42 18.09
CA ASN A 226 9.93 38.64 19.10
C ASN A 226 9.81 37.44 20.07
N THR A 227 10.75 37.36 21.02
CA THR A 227 10.75 36.32 22.08
C THR A 227 9.39 36.18 22.77
N GLN A 228 8.62 37.26 22.95
CA GLN A 228 7.30 37.21 23.62
C GLN A 228 6.21 36.54 22.77
N GLU A 229 6.35 36.52 21.45
CA GLU A 229 5.52 35.71 20.56
C GLU A 229 5.96 34.24 20.57
N VAL A 230 7.28 33.99 20.58
CA VAL A 230 7.85 32.64 20.70
C VAL A 230 7.44 31.96 22.02
N LEU A 231 7.46 32.68 23.15
CA LEU A 231 7.02 32.16 24.45
C LEU A 231 5.52 31.85 24.49
N LYS A 232 4.68 32.61 23.77
CA LYS A 232 3.24 32.31 23.61
C LYS A 232 3.04 31.04 22.79
N THR A 233 3.79 30.85 21.70
CA THR A 233 3.78 29.61 20.90
C THR A 233 4.27 28.41 21.73
N ALA A 234 5.27 28.62 22.59
CA ALA A 234 5.74 27.64 23.58
C ALA A 234 4.76 27.44 24.76
N LYS A 235 3.72 28.26 24.87
CA LYS A 235 2.76 28.30 26.00
C LYS A 235 3.45 28.38 27.38
N LEU A 236 4.58 29.08 27.43
CA LEU A 236 5.30 29.33 28.68
C LEU A 236 4.69 30.54 29.37
N THR A 237 4.37 30.38 30.65
CA THR A 237 3.82 31.42 31.50
C THR A 237 4.95 32.07 32.29
N GLU A 238 5.03 33.39 32.22
CA GLU A 238 5.84 34.17 33.15
C GLU A 238 5.10 34.24 34.49
N VAL A 239 5.73 33.76 35.56
CA VAL A 239 5.20 33.81 36.94
C VAL A 239 6.20 34.52 37.84
N ILE A 240 5.69 35.18 38.88
CA ILE A 240 6.49 35.97 39.82
C ILE A 240 6.54 35.23 41.17
N ASP A 241 7.72 35.19 41.78
CA ASP A 241 7.95 34.56 43.09
C ASP A 241 7.67 35.51 44.28
N GLN A 242 8.07 35.10 45.50
CA GLN A 242 7.88 35.89 46.71
C GLN A 242 8.79 37.14 46.82
N ASN A 243 9.82 37.24 45.98
CA ASN A 243 10.82 38.31 45.97
C ASN A 243 10.64 39.31 44.82
N GLY A 244 9.76 38.99 43.85
CA GLY A 244 9.56 39.76 42.62
C GLY A 244 10.25 39.19 41.38
N CYS A 245 10.91 38.03 41.49
CA CYS A 245 11.69 37.43 40.42
C CYS A 245 10.79 36.64 39.45
N LYS A 246 10.96 36.89 38.15
CA LYS A 246 10.26 36.22 37.06
C LYS A 246 10.87 34.84 36.78
N LEU A 247 9.99 33.86 36.63
CA LEU A 247 10.26 32.47 36.26
C LEU A 247 9.45 32.13 35.01
N LEU A 248 10.01 31.33 34.10
CA LEU A 248 9.32 30.80 32.92
C LEU A 248 8.94 29.34 33.16
N VAL A 249 7.65 29.08 33.34
CA VAL A 249 7.09 27.76 33.64
C VAL A 249 6.09 27.32 32.58
N SER A 250 5.99 26.02 32.29
CA SER A 250 4.86 25.50 31.49
C SER A 250 3.78 24.97 32.44
N LEU A 251 2.57 25.56 32.35
CA LEU A 251 1.41 25.20 33.17
C LEU A 251 0.40 24.31 32.42
N GLU A 252 0.67 23.99 31.14
CA GLU A 252 -0.14 23.01 30.39
C GLU A 252 -0.28 21.69 31.16
N ASN A 253 -1.51 21.17 31.19
CA ASN A 253 -1.89 19.93 31.88
C ASN A 253 -1.70 19.94 33.41
N THR A 254 -1.44 21.10 34.03
CA THR A 254 -1.43 21.24 35.49
C THR A 254 -2.83 21.57 36.02
N SER A 255 -3.18 21.04 37.19
CA SER A 255 -4.42 21.34 37.93
C SER A 255 -4.23 22.45 38.97
N LEU A 256 -3.25 23.34 38.77
CA LEU A 256 -2.89 24.40 39.70
C LEU A 256 -3.89 25.55 39.63
N ASN A 257 -4.56 25.87 40.75
CA ASN A 257 -5.29 27.14 40.87
C ASN A 257 -4.32 28.24 41.33
N LEU A 258 -3.95 29.13 40.41
CA LEU A 258 -3.00 30.22 40.62
C LEU A 258 -3.42 31.21 41.71
N GLU A 259 -4.71 31.31 42.04
CA GLU A 259 -5.22 32.12 43.16
C GLU A 259 -4.72 31.62 44.53
N TYR A 260 -4.48 30.31 44.66
CA TYR A 260 -4.09 29.66 45.93
C TYR A 260 -2.70 29.02 45.87
N THR A 261 -1.85 29.38 44.90
CA THR A 261 -0.47 28.86 44.79
C THR A 261 0.55 29.98 44.65
N GLN A 262 1.55 29.96 45.52
CA GLN A 262 2.72 30.84 45.47
C GLN A 262 3.90 30.13 44.82
N PHE A 263 4.62 30.82 43.95
CA PHE A 263 5.95 30.39 43.51
C PHE A 263 6.97 30.89 44.53
N LYS A 264 7.89 30.02 44.97
CA LYS A 264 8.93 30.38 45.95
C LYS A 264 10.31 29.94 45.50
N THR A 265 11.26 30.86 45.49
CA THR A 265 12.67 30.61 45.17
C THR A 265 13.56 30.61 46.42
N GLU A 266 14.72 29.97 46.31
CA GLU A 266 15.74 29.91 47.36
C GLU A 266 17.14 29.84 46.73
N GLY A 267 18.08 30.65 47.20
CA GLY A 267 19.50 30.57 46.85
C GLY A 267 19.94 31.19 45.51
N LEU A 268 19.00 31.59 44.65
CA LEU A 268 19.27 32.21 43.34
C LEU A 268 19.36 33.75 43.39
N ASP A 269 19.88 34.34 42.31
CA ASP A 269 19.97 35.80 42.11
C ASP A 269 18.81 36.32 41.23
N CYS A 270 18.51 37.61 41.30
CA CYS A 270 17.26 38.21 40.81
C CYS A 270 17.50 39.44 39.91
N GLN A 271 18.44 39.34 38.98
CA GLN A 271 18.87 40.47 38.16
C GLN A 271 17.74 40.94 37.22
N ASN A 272 17.46 42.25 37.20
CA ASN A 272 16.38 42.86 36.42
C ASN A 272 14.98 42.24 36.66
N ASN A 273 14.73 41.73 37.87
CA ASN A 273 13.52 40.97 38.25
C ASN A 273 13.37 39.64 37.50
N ILE A 274 14.47 39.00 37.10
CA ILE A 274 14.48 37.69 36.42
C ILE A 274 15.35 36.73 37.23
N ALA A 275 14.88 35.50 37.47
CA ALA A 275 15.64 34.50 38.21
C ALA A 275 16.87 34.02 37.42
N GLN A 276 18.04 34.05 38.07
CA GLN A 276 19.35 33.71 37.51
C GLN A 276 20.24 32.98 38.53
N GLY A 277 21.22 32.21 38.05
CA GLY A 277 22.21 31.51 38.89
C GLY A 277 21.69 30.20 39.51
N PRO A 278 22.54 29.47 40.27
CA PRO A 278 22.15 28.24 40.92
C PRO A 278 21.10 28.48 42.01
N GLY A 279 20.12 27.58 42.15
CA GLY A 279 19.17 27.65 43.25
C GLY A 279 18.05 26.63 43.17
N LYS A 280 16.95 26.94 43.87
CA LYS A 280 15.75 26.10 43.97
C LYS A 280 14.51 26.93 43.68
N ALA A 281 13.48 26.29 43.13
CA ALA A 281 12.15 26.85 43.00
C ALA A 281 11.08 25.84 43.46
N SER A 282 9.95 26.32 43.95
CA SER A 282 8.86 25.47 44.42
C SER A 282 7.50 26.13 44.19
N ILE A 283 6.48 25.29 44.03
CA ILE A 283 5.07 25.71 43.97
C ILE A 283 4.45 25.29 45.29
N VAL A 284 3.97 26.25 46.07
CA VAL A 284 3.46 26.06 47.42
C VAL A 284 2.02 26.54 47.48
N ARG A 285 1.10 25.66 47.89
CA ARG A 285 -0.31 26.01 48.09
C ARG A 285 -0.47 26.90 49.33
N SER A 286 -1.57 27.65 49.41
CA SER A 286 -1.91 28.57 50.51
C SER A 286 -1.91 27.94 51.91
N ASP A 287 -2.08 26.62 52.03
CA ASP A 287 -1.99 25.83 53.27
C ASP A 287 -0.55 25.34 53.59
N GLY A 288 0.45 25.80 52.84
CA GLY A 288 1.86 25.43 53.01
C GLY A 288 2.28 24.14 52.29
N ASN A 289 1.35 23.40 51.68
CA ASN A 289 1.68 22.15 50.99
C ASN A 289 2.47 22.40 49.69
N ILE A 290 3.61 21.73 49.54
CA ILE A 290 4.49 21.85 48.38
C ILE A 290 3.97 20.94 47.25
N LEU A 291 3.46 21.53 46.18
CA LEU A 291 2.87 20.84 45.03
C LEU A 291 3.93 20.43 43.99
N ASN A 292 5.03 21.18 43.89
CA ASN A 292 6.18 20.83 43.06
C ASN A 292 7.46 21.49 43.59
N ARG A 293 8.62 20.87 43.35
CA ARG A 293 9.93 21.43 43.68
C ARG A 293 10.93 21.13 42.56
N ALA A 294 11.63 22.17 42.13
CA ALA A 294 12.89 22.12 41.41
C ALA A 294 14.02 22.36 42.41
N SER A 295 14.85 21.35 42.66
CA SER A 295 16.08 21.47 43.45
C SER A 295 17.29 21.50 42.52
N ASP A 296 18.33 22.23 42.92
CA ASP A 296 19.70 22.10 42.38
C ASP A 296 19.79 22.35 40.86
N TYR A 297 18.99 23.32 40.38
CA TYR A 297 18.97 23.78 38.99
C TYR A 297 19.66 25.14 38.84
N TYR A 298 20.11 25.45 37.62
CA TYR A 298 20.64 26.76 37.26
C TYR A 298 19.57 27.55 36.54
N PHE A 299 19.24 28.74 37.03
CA PHE A 299 18.28 29.63 36.39
C PHE A 299 19.01 30.57 35.42
N SER A 300 18.42 30.80 34.26
CA SER A 300 18.88 31.82 33.29
C SER A 300 17.69 32.22 32.44
N LYS A 301 17.49 33.53 32.23
CA LYS A 301 16.22 34.12 31.73
C LYS A 301 14.94 33.59 32.42
N GLY A 302 15.03 33.18 33.69
CA GLY A 302 13.93 32.54 34.41
C GLY A 302 13.60 31.10 34.01
N LEU A 303 14.28 30.50 33.03
CA LEU A 303 14.21 29.07 32.72
C LEU A 303 15.08 28.28 33.71
N ALA A 304 14.57 27.16 34.21
CA ALA A 304 15.31 26.29 35.13
C ALA A 304 16.04 25.17 34.36
N LEU A 305 17.37 25.21 34.32
CA LEU A 305 18.26 24.34 33.54
C LEU A 305 18.92 23.27 34.42
N ASN A 306 19.18 22.07 33.87
CA ASN A 306 19.98 21.04 34.53
C ASN A 306 21.51 21.23 34.39
N THR A 307 21.96 22.36 33.84
CA THR A 307 23.37 22.64 33.56
C THR A 307 23.58 24.15 33.58
N GLU A 308 24.69 24.58 34.15
CA GLU A 308 25.13 25.98 34.15
C GLU A 308 25.44 26.46 32.73
N LEU A 309 24.78 27.52 32.28
CA LEU A 309 24.98 28.14 30.97
C LEU A 309 25.11 29.67 31.12
N THR A 310 26.29 30.11 31.58
CA THR A 310 26.62 31.53 31.85
C THR A 310 26.33 32.48 30.70
N ASP A 311 26.57 32.02 29.46
CA ASP A 311 26.39 32.83 28.25
C ASP A 311 24.91 32.94 27.82
N LEU A 312 24.01 32.12 28.38
CA LEU A 312 22.65 31.97 27.88
C LEU A 312 21.83 33.26 28.03
N ASP A 313 22.09 34.07 29.05
CA ASP A 313 21.46 35.38 29.24
C ASP A 313 21.75 36.37 28.10
N SER A 314 22.80 36.16 27.29
CA SER A 314 23.08 36.94 26.08
C SER A 314 22.31 36.50 24.81
N LEU A 315 21.72 35.30 24.81
CA LEU A 315 21.09 34.69 23.64
C LEU A 315 19.61 35.11 23.49
N HIS A 316 19.03 34.95 22.30
CA HIS A 316 17.60 35.21 22.07
C HIS A 316 16.84 33.90 21.81
N ILE A 317 15.68 33.71 22.45
CA ILE A 317 14.78 32.58 22.15
C ILE A 317 13.99 32.94 20.89
N VAL A 318 14.24 32.27 19.78
CA VAL A 318 13.80 32.68 18.43
C VAL A 318 12.84 31.71 17.74
N ALA A 319 12.70 30.50 18.27
CA ALA A 319 11.65 29.57 17.88
C ALA A 319 11.28 28.61 19.01
N ALA A 320 10.11 28.01 18.90
CA ALA A 320 9.56 27.01 19.81
C ALA A 320 8.65 26.04 19.04
N ASN A 321 8.37 24.88 19.62
CA ASN A 321 7.32 24.00 19.12
C ASN A 321 5.97 24.24 19.84
N GLU A 322 4.86 23.88 19.20
CA GLU A 322 3.49 24.16 19.67
C GLU A 322 3.08 23.45 20.97
N ASN A 323 3.93 22.58 21.52
CA ASN A 323 3.71 21.89 22.79
C ASN A 323 4.65 22.34 23.92
N GLY A 324 5.48 23.36 23.69
CA GLY A 324 6.32 23.95 24.74
C GLY A 324 7.42 23.06 25.31
N HIS A 325 7.68 21.88 24.73
CA HIS A 325 8.75 20.99 25.17
C HIS A 325 10.08 21.23 24.46
N GLN A 326 10.12 22.07 23.43
CA GLN A 326 11.34 22.38 22.68
C GLN A 326 11.41 23.88 22.35
N LEU A 327 12.54 24.49 22.69
CA LEU A 327 12.92 25.86 22.34
C LEU A 327 14.17 25.84 21.46
N TRP A 328 14.38 26.90 20.69
CA TRP A 328 15.62 27.18 19.99
C TRP A 328 16.10 28.60 20.27
N LEU A 329 17.35 28.69 20.73
CA LEU A 329 18.03 29.95 21.01
C LEU A 329 19.00 30.26 19.88
N TYR A 330 19.01 31.51 19.43
CA TYR A 330 19.90 32.01 18.39
C TYR A 330 21.33 32.08 18.91
N LEU A 331 22.26 31.41 18.23
CA LEU A 331 23.69 31.48 18.51
C LEU A 331 24.45 32.36 17.51
N GLY A 332 23.95 32.47 16.27
CA GLY A 332 24.55 33.29 15.22
C GLY A 332 23.99 32.98 13.83
N GLU A 333 24.48 33.74 12.85
CA GLU A 333 24.23 33.52 11.42
C GLU A 333 25.51 33.73 10.61
N ASP A 334 25.63 33.02 9.50
CA ASP A 334 26.62 33.26 8.45
C ASP A 334 25.85 33.68 7.18
N PRO A 335 25.89 34.97 6.79
CA PRO A 335 25.15 35.46 5.63
C PRO A 335 25.68 34.97 4.29
N ASP A 336 27.00 34.79 4.15
CA ASP A 336 27.63 34.39 2.89
C ASP A 336 27.29 32.92 2.57
N GLU A 337 27.24 32.08 3.59
CA GLU A 337 26.82 30.68 3.52
C GLU A 337 25.32 30.46 3.82
N LYS A 338 24.52 31.53 3.96
CA LYS A 338 23.09 31.51 4.33
C LYS A 338 22.75 30.47 5.41
N THR A 339 23.44 30.54 6.54
CA THR A 339 23.38 29.50 7.57
C THR A 339 23.03 30.08 8.94
N TYR A 340 22.01 29.53 9.60
CA TYR A 340 21.59 29.87 10.96
C TYR A 340 22.03 28.80 11.97
N TYR A 341 22.63 29.22 13.08
CA TYR A 341 23.09 28.34 14.16
C TYR A 341 22.17 28.48 15.39
N LEU A 342 21.55 27.38 15.81
CA LEU A 342 20.56 27.36 16.88
C LEU A 342 20.94 26.36 18.00
N LEU A 343 20.84 26.80 19.25
CA LEU A 343 20.90 25.91 20.41
C LEU A 343 19.50 25.35 20.68
N GLY A 344 19.31 24.06 20.48
CA GLY A 344 18.08 23.38 20.90
C GLY A 344 18.08 23.15 22.41
N LEU A 345 17.01 23.58 23.09
CA LEU A 345 16.73 23.23 24.49
C LEU A 345 15.45 22.39 24.56
N LYS A 346 15.53 21.24 25.25
CA LYS A 346 14.39 20.36 25.51
C LYS A 346 13.96 20.44 26.96
N LYS A 347 12.65 20.48 27.21
CA LYS A 347 12.08 20.40 28.56
C LYS A 347 11.94 18.93 29.00
N GLY A 348 12.41 18.64 30.22
CA GLY A 348 12.12 17.40 30.93
C GLY A 348 10.64 17.22 31.26
N TRP A 349 10.24 15.97 31.51
CA TRP A 349 8.88 15.63 31.94
C TRP A 349 8.73 15.74 33.47
N GLY A 350 7.52 16.05 33.95
CA GLY A 350 7.15 15.90 35.37
C GLY A 350 7.23 17.15 36.27
N SER A 351 7.78 18.29 35.80
CA SER A 351 7.73 19.56 36.55
C SER A 351 7.29 20.74 35.67
N PRO A 352 6.54 21.72 36.20
CA PRO A 352 6.26 22.98 35.51
C PRO A 352 7.53 23.79 35.20
N PHE A 353 8.55 23.74 36.07
CA PHE A 353 9.81 24.48 35.92
C PHE A 353 10.73 23.95 34.82
N GLY A 354 10.76 22.63 34.61
CA GLY A 354 11.75 21.99 33.76
C GLY A 354 12.08 20.55 34.24
N PRO A 355 13.37 20.18 34.34
CA PRO A 355 14.52 20.97 33.95
C PRO A 355 14.60 21.09 32.41
N TRP A 356 15.15 22.20 31.94
CA TRP A 356 15.57 22.36 30.55
C TRP A 356 17.00 21.82 30.37
N SER A 357 17.27 21.18 29.24
CA SER A 357 18.60 20.65 28.90
C SER A 357 18.92 20.86 27.42
N ILE A 358 20.20 20.89 27.06
CA ILE A 358 20.63 20.99 25.66
C ILE A 358 20.21 19.72 24.91
N SER A 359 19.44 19.87 23.83
CA SER A 359 19.06 18.77 22.94
C SER A 359 19.99 18.61 21.75
N GLY A 360 20.71 19.67 21.38
CA GLY A 360 21.65 19.68 20.26
C GLY A 360 22.00 21.07 19.77
N LEU A 361 22.93 21.11 18.83
CA LEU A 361 23.22 22.23 17.93
C LEU A 361 22.50 21.93 16.61
N ASP A 362 21.47 22.71 16.30
CA ASP A 362 20.66 22.56 15.10
C ASP A 362 21.00 23.71 14.12
N ILE A 363 21.43 23.35 12.91
CA ILE A 363 21.87 24.28 11.87
C ILE A 363 20.86 24.28 10.71
N ILE A 364 20.43 25.45 10.27
CA ILE A 364 19.52 25.63 9.12
C ILE A 364 20.29 26.29 7.98
N THR A 365 20.35 25.70 6.78
CA THR A 365 21.18 26.20 5.67
C THR A 365 20.59 25.89 4.30
N GLU A 366 20.83 26.76 3.30
CA GLU A 366 20.51 26.46 1.89
C GLU A 366 21.57 25.60 1.19
N GLN A 367 22.73 25.37 1.81
CA GLN A 367 23.85 24.63 1.22
C GLN A 367 23.62 23.10 1.19
N ASN A 368 22.70 22.62 0.37
CA ASN A 368 22.33 21.20 0.35
C ASN A 368 23.49 20.28 -0.11
N ASP A 369 24.19 20.65 -1.19
CA ASP A 369 25.13 19.73 -1.86
C ASP A 369 26.49 19.56 -1.17
N ILE A 370 26.85 20.43 -0.20
CA ILE A 370 28.07 20.20 0.59
C ILE A 370 27.97 18.92 1.42
N PHE A 371 26.76 18.52 1.81
CA PHE A 371 26.48 17.27 2.50
C PHE A 371 26.62 16.02 1.61
N ARG A 372 27.01 16.16 0.33
CA ARG A 372 27.43 15.03 -0.51
C ARG A 372 28.90 14.61 -0.31
N LYS A 373 29.72 15.39 0.43
CA LYS A 373 31.16 15.12 0.65
C LYS A 373 31.54 15.16 2.12
N GLN A 374 32.11 14.06 2.65
CA GLN A 374 32.47 13.93 4.07
C GLN A 374 33.37 15.07 4.60
N ASN A 375 34.35 15.53 3.81
CA ASN A 375 35.25 16.62 4.22
C ASN A 375 34.49 17.93 4.47
N HIS A 376 33.55 18.30 3.60
CA HIS A 376 32.76 19.53 3.76
C HIS A 376 31.81 19.44 4.97
N ILE A 377 31.25 18.25 5.25
CA ILE A 377 30.47 18.02 6.48
C ILE A 377 31.35 18.22 7.73
N LEU A 378 32.58 17.70 7.69
CA LEU A 378 33.55 17.85 8.77
C LEU A 378 33.97 19.32 8.96
N GLU A 379 34.19 20.06 7.87
CA GLU A 379 34.47 21.50 7.88
C GLU A 379 33.32 22.29 8.52
N GLN A 380 32.06 22.00 8.15
CA GLN A 380 30.88 22.66 8.73
C GLN A 380 30.67 22.37 10.22
N VAL A 381 30.83 21.12 10.66
CA VAL A 381 30.76 20.80 12.11
C VAL A 381 31.87 21.50 12.88
N ASN A 382 33.10 21.52 12.35
CA ASN A 382 34.20 22.26 12.96
C ASN A 382 33.94 23.78 12.99
N LYS A 383 33.37 24.36 11.93
CA LYS A 383 33.00 25.79 11.85
C LYS A 383 32.00 26.18 12.93
N ALA A 384 30.90 25.44 13.04
CA ALA A 384 29.85 25.66 14.03
C ALA A 384 30.37 25.53 15.48
N LEU A 385 31.26 24.57 15.75
CA LEU A 385 31.88 24.41 17.08
C LEU A 385 32.91 25.52 17.39
N LYS A 386 33.67 26.00 16.40
CA LYS A 386 34.65 27.09 16.57
C LYS A 386 33.97 28.43 16.88
N GLN A 387 32.80 28.70 16.31
CA GLN A 387 32.01 29.90 16.60
C GLN A 387 31.46 29.92 18.04
N HIS A 388 31.33 28.76 18.69
CA HIS A 388 30.71 28.61 20.02
C HIS A 388 31.58 27.80 20.99
N PRO A 389 32.76 28.32 21.43
CA PRO A 389 33.72 27.56 22.25
C PRO A 389 33.16 26.98 23.56
N TRP A 390 32.21 27.64 24.21
CA TRP A 390 31.62 27.15 25.47
C TRP A 390 30.90 25.79 25.32
N LEU A 391 30.37 25.46 24.13
CA LEU A 391 29.86 24.11 23.83
C LEU A 391 30.99 23.06 23.89
N GLN A 392 32.21 23.46 23.53
CA GLN A 392 33.42 22.65 23.66
C GLN A 392 33.95 22.57 25.10
N GLU A 393 33.39 23.33 26.05
CA GLU A 393 33.78 23.25 27.47
C GLU A 393 32.75 22.50 28.32
N LYS A 394 31.44 22.68 28.06
CA LYS A 394 30.35 22.16 28.91
C LYS A 394 29.71 20.85 28.39
N ALA A 395 29.61 20.61 27.08
CA ALA A 395 28.86 19.47 26.54
C ALA A 395 29.70 18.18 26.39
N ASN A 396 29.34 17.11 27.11
CA ASN A 396 29.98 15.78 26.97
C ASN A 396 29.40 14.96 25.80
N ASN A 397 28.11 15.15 25.52
CA ASN A 397 27.38 14.61 24.37
C ASN A 397 26.67 15.78 23.67
N LEU A 398 26.86 15.93 22.35
CA LEU A 398 26.24 16.98 21.55
C LEU A 398 25.77 16.39 20.22
N LYS A 399 24.45 16.31 20.04
CA LYS A 399 23.85 16.10 18.72
C LYS A 399 24.09 17.34 17.87
N VAL A 400 24.61 17.17 16.66
CA VAL A 400 24.75 18.25 15.66
C VAL A 400 23.93 17.87 14.44
N SER A 401 22.92 18.68 14.11
CA SER A 401 21.95 18.42 13.04
C SER A 401 22.00 19.51 11.98
N PHE A 402 21.82 19.18 10.70
CA PHE A 402 21.73 20.13 9.59
C PHE A 402 20.42 19.92 8.82
N PHE A 403 19.74 21.03 8.52
CA PHE A 403 18.42 21.06 7.88
C PHE A 403 18.38 22.09 6.76
N SER A 404 17.58 21.79 5.73
CA SER A 404 17.25 22.69 4.62
C SER A 404 15.85 23.32 4.75
N ASP A 405 15.10 22.94 5.78
CA ASP A 405 13.74 23.39 6.04
C ASP A 405 13.50 23.32 7.56
N PHE A 406 13.39 24.46 8.23
CA PHE A 406 13.16 24.50 9.68
C PHE A 406 11.84 23.81 10.05
N LYS A 407 10.78 24.03 9.26
CA LYS A 407 9.46 23.47 9.55
C LYS A 407 9.43 21.97 9.28
N ARG A 408 9.72 21.54 8.04
CA ARG A 408 9.67 20.11 7.70
C ARG A 408 10.74 19.30 8.43
N GLY A 409 11.99 19.78 8.43
CA GLY A 409 13.14 19.04 8.91
C GLY A 409 13.23 18.95 10.43
N LEU A 410 13.02 20.07 11.13
CA LEU A 410 13.29 20.21 12.56
C LEU A 410 12.01 20.23 13.42
N LEU A 411 10.94 20.93 13.03
CA LEU A 411 9.65 20.84 13.75
C LEU A 411 8.90 19.53 13.46
N GLU A 412 8.69 19.22 12.18
CA GLU A 412 7.87 18.08 11.72
C GLU A 412 8.68 16.78 11.56
N ASN A 413 10.00 16.82 11.77
CA ASN A 413 10.91 15.68 11.76
C ASN A 413 10.92 14.87 10.42
N GLN A 414 10.48 15.47 9.31
CA GLN A 414 10.41 14.86 7.98
C GLN A 414 11.79 14.72 7.32
N LEU A 415 11.95 13.76 6.40
CA LEU A 415 13.20 13.52 5.68
C LEU A 415 13.54 14.66 4.71
N GLN A 416 12.50 15.23 4.09
CA GLN A 416 12.55 16.27 3.06
C GLN A 416 13.42 17.46 3.51
N GLY A 417 13.20 17.95 4.74
CA GLY A 417 13.93 19.07 5.32
C GLY A 417 15.26 18.75 5.99
N LYS A 418 15.72 17.50 6.01
CA LYS A 418 16.96 17.08 6.67
C LYS A 418 18.11 16.95 5.68
N LEU A 419 19.33 17.23 6.14
CA LEU A 419 20.57 17.06 5.38
C LEU A 419 21.48 16.03 6.05
N TYR A 420 21.90 16.29 7.28
CA TYR A 420 22.83 15.43 8.03
C TYR A 420 22.56 15.48 9.53
N SER A 421 22.93 14.43 10.29
CA SER A 421 23.10 14.57 11.74
C SER A 421 24.13 13.59 12.31
N THR A 422 24.98 14.09 13.20
CA THR A 422 25.96 13.31 13.98
C THR A 422 25.71 13.49 15.48
N ASN A 423 26.18 12.55 16.30
CA ASN A 423 26.25 12.69 17.75
C ASN A 423 27.72 12.71 18.14
N LEU A 424 28.20 13.83 18.67
CA LEU A 424 29.56 13.99 19.15
C LEU A 424 29.59 13.56 20.62
N TYR A 425 30.38 12.55 20.96
CA TYR A 425 30.52 12.05 22.33
C TYR A 425 31.98 12.05 22.78
N ARG A 426 32.23 12.45 24.04
CA ARG A 426 33.54 12.42 24.68
C ARG A 426 33.43 12.11 26.17
N ASN A 427 34.38 11.35 26.69
CA ASN A 427 34.48 11.05 28.12
C ASN A 427 35.10 12.23 28.89
N TYR A 428 34.64 12.44 30.11
CA TYR A 428 35.22 13.41 31.06
C TYR A 428 36.54 12.88 31.63
N ASP A 429 37.61 13.69 31.58
CA ASP A 429 38.89 13.35 32.20
C ASP A 429 38.80 13.64 33.71
N TRP A 430 38.40 12.63 34.47
CA TRP A 430 38.27 12.69 35.93
C TRP A 430 39.58 13.01 36.66
N ARG A 431 40.74 12.81 36.03
CA ARG A 431 42.05 13.14 36.62
C ARG A 431 42.35 14.63 36.49
N LYS A 432 42.00 15.21 35.34
CA LYS A 432 42.20 16.64 35.06
C LYS A 432 40.99 17.53 35.42
N LYS A 433 39.85 16.92 35.74
CA LYS A 433 38.56 17.59 36.01
C LYS A 433 38.08 18.49 34.86
N GLN A 434 38.24 18.01 33.62
CA GLN A 434 37.85 18.75 32.40
C GLN A 434 37.37 17.80 31.30
N LEU A 435 36.64 18.33 30.32
CA LEU A 435 36.41 17.63 29.06
C LEU A 435 37.63 17.84 28.12
N PRO A 436 38.13 16.81 27.43
CA PRO A 436 39.14 16.97 26.39
C PRO A 436 38.52 17.68 25.16
N PRO A 437 39.30 18.43 24.36
CA PRO A 437 38.79 19.07 23.15
C PRO A 437 38.24 18.05 22.15
N TRP A 438 37.30 18.47 21.30
CA TRP A 438 36.68 17.60 20.29
C TRP A 438 37.70 17.16 19.23
N ASN A 439 38.08 15.88 19.24
CA ASN A 439 38.95 15.31 18.22
C ASN A 439 38.14 14.82 17.00
N LEU A 440 37.90 15.70 16.05
CA LEU A 440 37.08 15.42 14.86
C LEU A 440 37.97 15.10 13.64
N THR A 441 38.49 13.87 13.58
CA THR A 441 39.19 13.34 12.39
C THR A 441 38.21 12.73 11.37
N ALA A 442 37.08 12.21 11.84
CA ALA A 442 35.97 11.71 11.03
C ALA A 442 34.65 11.88 11.82
N LEU A 443 33.52 11.89 11.10
CA LEU A 443 32.19 11.96 11.69
C LEU A 443 31.40 10.70 11.36
N GLN A 444 30.78 10.09 12.38
CA GLN A 444 29.75 9.07 12.21
C GLN A 444 28.38 9.73 12.36
N GLY A 445 27.51 9.56 11.37
CA GLY A 445 26.22 10.23 11.35
C GLY A 445 25.36 9.86 10.14
N ASN A 446 24.08 10.20 10.23
CA ASN A 446 23.07 9.90 9.22
C ASN A 446 23.11 10.95 8.12
N ASN A 447 23.24 10.52 6.86
CA ASN A 447 23.10 11.39 5.70
C ASN A 447 21.71 11.22 5.08
N TYR A 448 20.82 12.18 5.38
CA TYR A 448 19.42 12.15 4.95
C TYR A 448 19.25 12.53 3.48
N LEU A 449 20.24 13.19 2.89
CA LEU A 449 20.24 13.54 1.47
C LEU A 449 20.42 12.30 0.58
N PHE A 450 21.35 11.39 0.91
CA PHE A 450 21.45 10.12 0.19
C PHE A 450 20.20 9.22 0.39
N GLN A 451 19.59 9.22 1.58
CA GLN A 451 18.34 8.50 1.82
C GLN A 451 17.19 8.98 0.92
N LYS A 452 17.10 10.30 0.65
CA LYS A 452 16.15 10.87 -0.33
C LYS A 452 16.44 10.43 -1.76
N ASP A 453 17.71 10.46 -2.17
CA ASP A 453 18.13 9.99 -3.51
C ASP A 453 17.82 8.49 -3.71
N GLU A 454 17.88 7.67 -2.65
CA GLU A 454 17.53 6.24 -2.66
C GLU A 454 16.01 5.98 -2.62
N GLU A 455 15.24 6.79 -1.90
CA GLU A 455 13.77 6.73 -1.93
C GLU A 455 13.22 7.10 -3.32
N ALA A 456 13.72 8.18 -3.91
CA ALA A 456 13.33 8.61 -5.26
C ALA A 456 13.59 7.52 -6.31
N LYS A 457 14.78 6.90 -6.30
CA LYS A 457 15.13 5.80 -7.22
C LYS A 457 14.29 4.54 -7.02
N ARG A 458 13.93 4.21 -5.78
CA ARG A 458 13.04 3.07 -5.49
C ARG A 458 11.62 3.32 -6.01
N GLU A 459 11.12 4.54 -5.87
CA GLU A 459 9.81 4.93 -6.41
C GLU A 459 9.79 4.95 -7.94
N GLU A 460 10.83 5.50 -8.58
CA GLU A 460 10.99 5.47 -10.04
C GLU A 460 11.03 4.03 -10.57
N ALA A 461 11.80 3.13 -9.93
CA ALA A 461 11.84 1.72 -10.28
C ALA A 461 10.48 1.02 -10.10
N ARG A 462 9.73 1.34 -9.05
CA ARG A 462 8.37 0.82 -8.80
C ARG A 462 7.40 1.22 -9.91
N LEU A 463 7.40 2.50 -10.30
CA LEU A 463 6.56 3.02 -11.39
C LEU A 463 6.93 2.42 -12.75
N ALA A 464 8.24 2.23 -13.01
CA ALA A 464 8.71 1.53 -14.20
C ALA A 464 8.26 0.05 -14.24
N GLN A 465 8.32 -0.65 -13.10
CA GLN A 465 7.85 -2.03 -12.98
C GLN A 465 6.33 -2.16 -13.19
N GLU A 466 5.54 -1.25 -12.63
CA GLU A 466 4.08 -1.19 -12.83
C GLU A 466 3.74 -0.92 -14.31
N ALA A 467 4.44 0.00 -14.96
CA ALA A 467 4.26 0.29 -16.39
C ALA A 467 4.63 -0.91 -17.29
N MET A 468 5.66 -1.68 -16.94
CA MET A 468 5.99 -2.94 -17.64
C MET A 468 4.92 -4.01 -17.42
N TRP A 469 4.46 -4.20 -16.18
CA TRP A 469 3.39 -5.16 -15.85
C TRP A 469 2.10 -4.85 -16.61
N LYS A 470 1.68 -3.57 -16.65
CA LYS A 470 0.50 -3.13 -17.40
C LYS A 470 0.60 -3.45 -18.89
N LYS A 471 1.73 -3.14 -19.53
CA LYS A 471 1.97 -3.48 -20.95
C LYS A 471 1.86 -4.99 -21.20
N GLN A 472 2.43 -5.82 -20.32
CA GLN A 472 2.31 -7.27 -20.45
C GLN A 472 0.87 -7.78 -20.27
N GLN A 473 0.05 -7.15 -19.41
CA GLN A 473 -1.37 -7.50 -19.29
C GLN A 473 -2.16 -7.14 -20.56
N GLU A 474 -1.93 -5.95 -21.12
CA GLU A 474 -2.55 -5.51 -22.37
C GLU A 474 -2.17 -6.44 -23.54
N GLU A 475 -0.92 -6.89 -23.60
CA GLU A 475 -0.44 -7.86 -24.60
C GLU A 475 -1.07 -9.26 -24.39
N ARG A 476 -1.08 -9.78 -23.15
CA ARG A 476 -1.75 -11.05 -22.81
C ARG A 476 -3.24 -11.03 -23.17
N GLN A 477 -3.93 -9.91 -22.93
CA GLN A 477 -5.33 -9.74 -23.31
C GLN A 477 -5.50 -9.81 -24.84
N ARG A 478 -4.69 -9.07 -25.62
CA ARG A 478 -4.75 -9.12 -27.09
C ARG A 478 -4.53 -10.53 -27.64
N ILE A 479 -3.55 -11.27 -27.12
CA ILE A 479 -3.28 -12.66 -27.51
C ILE A 479 -4.49 -13.55 -27.17
N TYR A 480 -5.04 -13.43 -25.96
CA TYR A 480 -6.22 -14.19 -25.54
C TYR A 480 -7.46 -13.89 -26.42
N GLU A 481 -7.69 -12.63 -26.79
CA GLU A 481 -8.81 -12.25 -27.65
C GLU A 481 -8.64 -12.75 -29.09
N GLN A 482 -7.42 -12.71 -29.63
CA GLN A 482 -7.11 -13.33 -30.93
C GLN A 482 -7.34 -14.84 -30.89
N GLN A 483 -6.88 -15.55 -29.85
CA GLN A 483 -7.13 -16.97 -29.65
C GLN A 483 -8.62 -17.29 -29.41
N ARG A 484 -9.39 -16.40 -28.79
CA ARG A 484 -10.86 -16.53 -28.65
C ARG A 484 -11.54 -16.43 -30.00
N LEU A 485 -11.20 -15.41 -30.80
CA LEU A 485 -11.76 -15.20 -32.13
C LEU A 485 -11.38 -16.31 -33.13
N ALA A 486 -10.13 -16.80 -33.08
CA ALA A 486 -9.67 -17.92 -33.89
C ALA A 486 -10.47 -19.20 -33.59
N ARG A 487 -10.65 -19.55 -32.31
CA ARG A 487 -11.48 -20.69 -31.89
C ARG A 487 -12.94 -20.53 -32.31
N GLN A 488 -13.52 -19.34 -32.19
CA GLN A 488 -14.90 -19.08 -32.65
C GLN A 488 -15.05 -19.29 -34.17
N LYS A 489 -14.09 -18.81 -34.98
CA LYS A 489 -14.08 -19.07 -36.43
C LYS A 489 -13.95 -20.56 -36.75
N GLN A 490 -13.05 -21.27 -36.07
CA GLN A 490 -12.84 -22.71 -36.25
C GLN A 490 -14.09 -23.53 -35.87
N GLN A 491 -14.76 -23.16 -34.77
CA GLN A 491 -16.03 -23.77 -34.34
C GLN A 491 -17.16 -23.51 -35.33
N ALA A 492 -17.27 -22.30 -35.88
CA ALA A 492 -18.26 -21.98 -36.91
C ALA A 492 -18.03 -22.78 -38.20
N LEU A 493 -16.79 -22.83 -38.70
CA LEU A 493 -16.43 -23.61 -39.89
C LEU A 493 -16.71 -25.11 -39.69
N TYR A 494 -16.36 -25.66 -38.53
CA TYR A 494 -16.68 -27.05 -38.17
C TYR A 494 -18.19 -27.33 -38.15
N ALA A 495 -18.99 -26.42 -37.58
CA ALA A 495 -20.44 -26.60 -37.50
C ALA A 495 -21.09 -26.66 -38.89
N ILE A 496 -20.64 -25.82 -39.83
CA ILE A 496 -21.12 -25.81 -41.22
C ILE A 496 -20.61 -27.07 -41.95
N ALA A 497 -19.31 -27.38 -41.89
CA ALA A 497 -18.77 -28.57 -42.55
C ALA A 497 -19.44 -29.87 -42.07
N SER A 498 -19.69 -30.01 -40.77
CA SER A 498 -20.41 -31.16 -40.21
C SER A 498 -21.89 -31.21 -40.63
N GLN A 499 -22.52 -30.06 -40.90
CA GLN A 499 -23.86 -30.01 -41.50
C GLN A 499 -23.83 -30.50 -42.96
N GLU A 500 -22.84 -30.08 -43.74
CA GLU A 500 -22.68 -30.53 -45.12
C GLU A 500 -22.27 -32.01 -45.24
N GLU A 501 -21.49 -32.53 -44.30
CA GLU A 501 -21.24 -33.98 -44.16
C GLU A 501 -22.55 -34.76 -44.02
N ARG A 502 -23.49 -34.28 -43.18
CA ARG A 502 -24.82 -34.90 -43.01
C ARG A 502 -25.67 -34.79 -44.27
N ASN A 503 -25.65 -33.64 -44.96
CA ASN A 503 -26.38 -33.45 -46.22
C ASN A 503 -25.87 -34.42 -47.31
N LEU A 504 -24.55 -34.60 -47.44
CA LEU A 504 -23.96 -35.58 -48.37
C LEU A 504 -24.26 -37.03 -47.97
N GLN A 505 -24.20 -37.37 -46.68
CA GLN A 505 -24.60 -38.70 -46.20
C GLN A 505 -26.08 -39.00 -46.52
N GLN A 506 -26.94 -38.00 -46.37
CA GLN A 506 -28.37 -38.10 -46.72
C GLN A 506 -28.60 -38.25 -48.22
N PHE A 507 -27.88 -37.51 -49.06
CA PHE A 507 -27.88 -37.68 -50.53
C PHE A 507 -27.52 -39.12 -50.93
N ASN A 508 -26.39 -39.62 -50.40
CA ASN A 508 -25.93 -41.00 -50.63
C ASN A 508 -26.92 -42.05 -50.10
N GLY A 509 -27.72 -41.70 -49.08
CA GLY A 509 -28.81 -42.53 -48.55
C GLY A 509 -30.00 -42.60 -49.51
N PHE A 510 -30.46 -41.45 -50.03
CA PHE A 510 -31.56 -41.40 -51.01
C PHE A 510 -31.18 -42.06 -52.34
N GLU A 511 -29.93 -41.92 -52.80
CA GLU A 511 -29.43 -42.62 -53.99
C GLU A 511 -29.56 -44.14 -53.84
N LYS A 512 -29.11 -44.69 -52.72
CA LYS A 512 -29.23 -46.13 -52.42
C LYS A 512 -30.68 -46.58 -52.23
N ALA A 513 -31.53 -45.76 -51.62
CA ALA A 513 -32.95 -46.09 -51.43
C ALA A 513 -33.70 -46.17 -52.76
N LEU A 514 -33.43 -45.26 -53.70
CA LEU A 514 -33.97 -45.31 -55.07
C LEU A 514 -33.39 -46.47 -55.89
N GLN A 515 -32.09 -46.77 -55.77
CA GLN A 515 -31.48 -47.96 -56.38
C GLN A 515 -32.11 -49.28 -55.88
N ASN A 516 -32.50 -49.33 -54.60
CA ASN A 516 -33.22 -50.45 -53.99
C ASN A 516 -34.73 -50.47 -54.29
N GLY A 517 -35.26 -49.45 -54.99
CA GLY A 517 -36.64 -49.40 -55.45
C GLY A 517 -37.69 -48.91 -54.43
N ASP A 518 -37.30 -48.16 -53.40
CA ASP A 518 -38.27 -47.40 -52.58
C ASP A 518 -38.95 -46.31 -53.45
N LYS A 519 -40.26 -46.12 -53.24
CA LYS A 519 -41.15 -45.22 -53.98
C LYS A 519 -41.97 -44.30 -53.05
N ASN A 520 -41.64 -44.28 -51.77
CA ASN A 520 -42.33 -43.48 -50.75
C ASN A 520 -41.45 -42.35 -50.18
N LEU A 521 -40.24 -42.16 -50.72
CA LEU A 521 -39.26 -41.19 -50.19
C LEU A 521 -39.77 -39.75 -50.19
N LEU A 522 -40.55 -39.34 -51.20
CA LEU A 522 -41.25 -38.05 -51.17
C LEU A 522 -42.26 -38.00 -50.01
N ALA A 523 -43.11 -39.01 -49.87
CA ALA A 523 -44.13 -39.04 -48.81
C ALA A 523 -43.52 -39.04 -47.40
N GLN A 524 -42.35 -39.67 -47.19
CA GLN A 524 -41.60 -39.65 -45.92
C GLN A 524 -41.15 -38.23 -45.51
N ASN A 525 -41.01 -37.29 -46.45
CA ASN A 525 -40.61 -35.91 -46.18
C ASN A 525 -41.80 -34.96 -45.92
N LEU A 526 -43.05 -35.42 -46.08
CA LEU A 526 -44.24 -34.61 -45.76
C LEU A 526 -44.40 -34.45 -44.25
N SER A 527 -44.56 -33.21 -43.79
CA SER A 527 -44.98 -32.90 -42.43
C SER A 527 -46.22 -32.02 -42.48
N GLY A 528 -47.38 -32.68 -42.51
CA GLY A 528 -48.70 -32.04 -42.53
C GLY A 528 -49.11 -31.43 -41.19
N ILE A 529 -50.29 -30.82 -41.15
CA ILE A 529 -50.98 -30.49 -39.90
C ILE A 529 -51.87 -31.68 -39.56
N GLU A 530 -51.56 -32.38 -38.47
CA GLU A 530 -52.37 -33.52 -38.02
C GLU A 530 -53.62 -33.04 -37.28
N PHE A 531 -54.75 -33.69 -37.58
CA PHE A 531 -56.00 -33.56 -36.85
C PHE A 531 -56.36 -34.90 -36.20
N THR A 532 -56.49 -34.91 -34.88
CA THR A 532 -57.09 -36.00 -34.11
C THR A 532 -58.21 -35.42 -33.24
N PRO A 533 -59.36 -36.12 -33.08
CA PRO A 533 -60.53 -35.55 -32.37
C PRO A 533 -60.31 -35.34 -30.87
N PHE A 534 -59.46 -36.17 -30.26
CA PHE A 534 -59.15 -36.12 -28.84
C PHE A 534 -57.81 -35.37 -28.64
N GLY A 535 -57.84 -34.35 -27.77
CA GLY A 535 -56.90 -33.23 -27.82
C GLY A 535 -55.41 -33.57 -27.64
N ARG A 536 -54.58 -32.83 -28.40
CA ARG A 536 -53.08 -32.74 -28.46
C ARG A 536 -52.58 -32.64 -29.91
N SER A 537 -53.46 -32.84 -30.90
CA SER A 537 -53.24 -32.64 -32.35
C SER A 537 -52.63 -31.29 -32.70
N ASP A 538 -52.02 -31.20 -33.88
CA ASP A 538 -51.40 -29.95 -34.33
C ASP A 538 -52.45 -28.88 -34.62
N TYR A 539 -53.56 -29.23 -35.28
CA TYR A 539 -54.66 -28.29 -35.51
C TYR A 539 -55.19 -27.66 -34.20
N TYR A 540 -55.30 -28.46 -33.12
CA TYR A 540 -55.64 -27.96 -31.79
C TYR A 540 -54.61 -26.94 -31.27
N ARG A 541 -53.31 -27.17 -31.49
CA ARG A 541 -52.25 -26.21 -31.13
C ARG A 541 -52.39 -24.90 -31.92
N LEU A 542 -52.74 -24.96 -33.21
CA LEU A 542 -52.96 -23.77 -34.04
C LEU A 542 -54.21 -22.99 -33.59
N MET A 543 -55.30 -23.67 -33.22
CA MET A 543 -56.50 -23.04 -32.63
C MET A 543 -56.15 -22.25 -31.35
N HIS A 544 -55.24 -22.78 -30.54
CA HIS A 544 -54.66 -22.08 -29.38
C HIS A 544 -53.55 -21.06 -29.70
N GLY A 545 -53.40 -20.65 -30.97
CA GLY A 545 -52.52 -19.56 -31.39
C GLY A 545 -51.03 -19.91 -31.46
N ARG A 546 -50.67 -21.20 -31.44
CA ARG A 546 -49.29 -21.65 -31.71
C ARG A 546 -49.06 -21.81 -33.21
N SER A 547 -47.79 -21.84 -33.62
CA SER A 547 -47.39 -22.25 -34.97
C SER A 547 -46.83 -23.68 -34.99
N LYS A 548 -46.90 -24.35 -36.15
CA LYS A 548 -46.17 -25.60 -36.44
C LYS A 548 -45.23 -25.39 -37.63
N GLU A 549 -44.02 -25.95 -37.59
CA GLU A 549 -43.22 -26.13 -38.82
C GLU A 549 -43.80 -27.26 -39.68
N VAL A 550 -44.04 -26.95 -40.95
CA VAL A 550 -44.66 -27.85 -41.92
C VAL A 550 -43.78 -28.00 -43.16
N SER A 551 -43.94 -29.15 -43.82
CA SER A 551 -43.30 -29.52 -45.08
C SER A 551 -44.41 -30.08 -45.98
N LEU A 552 -44.88 -29.28 -46.94
CA LEU A 552 -46.14 -29.51 -47.66
C LEU A 552 -45.95 -29.55 -49.18
N LEU A 553 -46.51 -30.59 -49.80
CA LEU A 553 -46.84 -30.62 -51.22
C LEU A 553 -48.13 -29.81 -51.46
N VAL A 554 -48.04 -28.68 -52.15
CA VAL A 554 -49.17 -27.77 -52.38
C VAL A 554 -49.40 -27.48 -53.87
N ARG A 555 -50.66 -27.19 -54.21
CA ARG A 555 -51.06 -26.74 -55.56
C ARG A 555 -51.64 -25.33 -55.50
N ILE A 556 -50.93 -24.37 -56.07
CA ILE A 556 -51.36 -22.97 -56.16
C ILE A 556 -52.26 -22.78 -57.39
N ASN A 557 -53.47 -22.23 -57.18
CA ASN A 557 -54.45 -22.03 -58.26
C ASN A 557 -54.86 -20.55 -58.43
N LYS A 558 -54.72 -19.75 -57.37
CA LYS A 558 -54.96 -18.31 -57.38
C LYS A 558 -53.77 -17.62 -56.70
N VAL A 559 -53.42 -16.45 -57.23
CA VAL A 559 -52.42 -15.55 -56.64
C VAL A 559 -53.10 -14.20 -56.61
N ASP A 560 -53.36 -13.71 -55.40
CA ASP A 560 -53.75 -12.31 -55.17
C ASP A 560 -52.49 -11.53 -54.78
N ASN A 561 -52.51 -10.20 -54.92
CA ASN A 561 -51.29 -9.36 -55.01
C ASN A 561 -50.17 -9.67 -54.00
N ASP A 562 -50.49 -10.00 -52.74
CA ASP A 562 -49.54 -10.29 -51.68
C ASP A 562 -49.64 -11.71 -51.09
N ALA A 563 -50.51 -12.58 -51.62
CA ALA A 563 -50.72 -13.93 -51.08
C ALA A 563 -51.21 -14.95 -52.14
N ALA A 564 -50.59 -16.13 -52.15
CA ALA A 564 -51.01 -17.24 -53.00
C ALA A 564 -51.99 -18.17 -52.26
N GLN A 565 -53.00 -18.67 -52.97
CA GLN A 565 -53.99 -19.61 -52.43
C GLN A 565 -53.81 -20.99 -53.07
N ALA A 566 -53.61 -21.98 -52.21
CA ALA A 566 -53.61 -23.39 -52.58
C ALA A 566 -54.88 -24.08 -52.07
N ASN A 567 -55.37 -25.08 -52.82
CA ASN A 567 -56.54 -25.89 -52.45
C ASN A 567 -56.19 -27.36 -52.14
N TRP A 568 -54.89 -27.69 -52.20
CA TRP A 568 -54.34 -29.00 -51.94
C TRP A 568 -53.16 -28.85 -50.97
N PRO A 569 -53.06 -29.69 -49.92
CA PRO A 569 -53.96 -30.80 -49.56
C PRO A 569 -55.34 -30.36 -49.04
N TYR A 570 -55.49 -29.07 -48.71
CA TYR A 570 -56.73 -28.40 -48.29
C TYR A 570 -56.60 -26.89 -48.60
N PRO A 571 -57.67 -26.08 -48.47
CA PRO A 571 -57.57 -24.63 -48.57
C PRO A 571 -56.54 -24.04 -47.60
N LEU A 572 -55.55 -23.33 -48.14
CA LEU A 572 -54.49 -22.68 -47.36
C LEU A 572 -53.90 -21.46 -48.09
N LYS A 573 -53.43 -20.50 -47.29
CA LYS A 573 -52.89 -19.20 -47.69
C LYS A 573 -51.37 -19.20 -47.51
N LEU A 574 -50.63 -18.97 -48.58
CA LEU A 574 -49.17 -18.92 -48.60
C LEU A 574 -48.69 -17.46 -48.58
N SER A 575 -47.86 -17.13 -47.60
CA SER A 575 -47.11 -15.87 -47.53
C SER A 575 -45.65 -16.18 -47.86
N SER A 576 -45.07 -15.51 -48.87
CA SER A 576 -43.79 -15.86 -49.48
C SER A 576 -42.89 -14.63 -49.67
N PRO A 577 -41.56 -14.75 -49.54
CA PRO A 577 -40.61 -13.68 -49.83
C PRO A 577 -40.37 -13.45 -51.33
N VAL A 578 -40.88 -14.35 -52.19
CA VAL A 578 -40.84 -14.24 -53.65
C VAL A 578 -42.24 -14.40 -54.24
N GLN A 579 -42.49 -13.77 -55.39
CA GLN A 579 -43.76 -13.90 -56.09
C GLN A 579 -43.97 -15.35 -56.54
N LEU A 580 -45.12 -15.93 -56.18
CA LEU A 580 -45.48 -17.31 -56.52
C LEU A 580 -46.35 -17.34 -57.78
N GLU A 581 -46.23 -18.40 -58.57
CA GLU A 581 -47.03 -18.63 -59.77
C GLU A 581 -48.08 -19.74 -59.53
N LYS A 582 -48.98 -19.95 -60.50
CA LYS A 582 -49.86 -21.12 -60.48
C LYS A 582 -49.07 -22.38 -60.84
N GLY A 583 -49.19 -23.43 -60.04
CA GLY A 583 -48.42 -24.65 -60.24
C GLY A 583 -48.38 -25.56 -59.01
N TRP A 584 -47.57 -26.60 -59.10
CA TRP A 584 -47.20 -27.45 -57.97
C TRP A 584 -45.93 -26.92 -57.32
N TYR A 585 -45.91 -26.91 -56.00
CA TYR A 585 -44.77 -26.50 -55.20
C TYR A 585 -44.61 -27.45 -54.01
N TRP A 586 -43.37 -27.66 -53.60
CA TRP A 586 -43.08 -28.04 -52.23
C TRP A 586 -42.75 -26.79 -51.42
N VAL A 587 -43.34 -26.66 -50.23
CA VAL A 587 -43.12 -25.52 -49.33
C VAL A 587 -42.74 -26.00 -47.94
N ASN A 588 -41.62 -25.50 -47.44
CA ASN A 588 -41.27 -25.53 -46.02
C ASN A 588 -41.68 -24.19 -45.39
N GLY A 589 -42.19 -24.19 -44.17
CA GLY A 589 -42.60 -22.95 -43.51
C GLY A 589 -43.30 -23.15 -42.17
N LYS A 590 -43.82 -22.06 -41.61
CA LYS A 590 -44.51 -22.03 -40.32
C LYS A 590 -46.00 -21.81 -40.53
N ALA A 591 -46.79 -22.85 -40.27
CA ALA A 591 -48.24 -22.82 -40.33
C ALA A 591 -48.85 -22.25 -39.04
N SER A 592 -49.89 -21.45 -39.20
CA SER A 592 -50.73 -20.85 -38.14
C SER A 592 -52.17 -20.70 -38.65
N LEU A 593 -53.09 -20.21 -37.81
CA LEU A 593 -54.45 -19.86 -38.24
C LEU A 593 -54.63 -18.34 -38.27
N ASP A 594 -55.03 -17.81 -39.43
CA ASP A 594 -55.56 -16.46 -39.55
C ASP A 594 -56.99 -16.46 -38.98
N LYS A 595 -57.15 -15.86 -37.80
CA LYS A 595 -58.44 -15.77 -37.10
C LYS A 595 -59.32 -14.62 -37.59
N ASN A 596 -58.79 -13.74 -38.44
CA ASN A 596 -59.49 -12.58 -38.99
C ASN A 596 -60.07 -12.88 -40.38
N GLN A 597 -59.59 -13.92 -41.05
CA GLN A 597 -60.15 -14.43 -42.31
C GLN A 597 -60.80 -15.79 -42.08
N THR A 598 -62.10 -15.86 -42.34
CA THR A 598 -62.87 -17.11 -42.31
C THR A 598 -63.39 -17.47 -43.69
N GLU A 599 -63.39 -18.76 -44.03
CA GLU A 599 -64.02 -19.25 -45.26
C GLU A 599 -65.55 -19.18 -45.19
N THR A 600 -66.23 -19.56 -46.28
CA THR A 600 -67.69 -19.57 -46.43
C THR A 600 -68.43 -20.20 -45.25
N ASP A 601 -67.83 -21.24 -44.65
CA ASP A 601 -68.38 -22.01 -43.53
C ASP A 601 -67.93 -21.50 -42.14
N LYS A 602 -67.40 -20.27 -42.06
CA LYS A 602 -66.93 -19.58 -40.83
C LYS A 602 -65.71 -20.22 -40.13
N LEU A 603 -64.98 -21.11 -40.80
CA LEU A 603 -63.75 -21.70 -40.25
C LEU A 603 -62.53 -20.78 -40.48
N PRO A 604 -61.59 -20.64 -39.51
CA PRO A 604 -60.36 -19.86 -39.69
C PRO A 604 -59.42 -20.45 -40.76
N VAL A 605 -58.82 -19.59 -41.58
CA VAL A 605 -57.93 -20.02 -42.68
C VAL A 605 -56.55 -20.42 -42.16
N ILE A 606 -56.00 -21.54 -42.65
CA ILE A 606 -54.61 -21.92 -42.41
C ILE A 606 -53.69 -21.04 -43.25
N GLN A 607 -52.82 -20.27 -42.59
CA GLN A 607 -51.76 -19.49 -43.23
C GLN A 607 -50.40 -20.14 -42.97
N VAL A 608 -49.63 -20.38 -44.03
CA VAL A 608 -48.23 -20.80 -43.97
C VAL A 608 -47.34 -19.63 -44.34
N VAL A 609 -46.46 -19.24 -43.43
CA VAL A 609 -45.42 -18.24 -43.68
C VAL A 609 -44.13 -18.96 -44.07
N ILE A 610 -43.66 -18.67 -45.28
CA ILE A 610 -42.35 -19.03 -45.78
C ILE A 610 -41.40 -17.87 -45.45
N ASP A 611 -40.27 -18.16 -44.82
CA ASP A 611 -39.29 -17.19 -44.32
C ASP A 611 -38.00 -17.10 -45.17
N SER A 612 -37.79 -18.00 -46.14
CA SER A 612 -36.67 -17.97 -47.08
C SER A 612 -37.07 -18.45 -48.48
N PRO A 613 -36.53 -17.88 -49.59
CA PRO A 613 -36.65 -18.46 -50.91
C PRO A 613 -36.12 -19.91 -50.99
N SER A 614 -35.13 -20.26 -50.15
CA SER A 614 -34.59 -21.64 -50.06
C SER A 614 -35.59 -22.65 -49.49
N HIS A 615 -36.74 -22.21 -48.97
CA HIS A 615 -37.79 -23.07 -48.45
C HIS A 615 -38.87 -23.41 -49.51
N LEU A 616 -38.67 -22.99 -50.77
CA LEU A 616 -39.57 -23.22 -51.90
C LEU A 616 -38.89 -24.05 -52.99
N LEU A 617 -39.58 -25.10 -53.44
CA LEU A 617 -39.23 -25.82 -54.68
C LEU A 617 -40.46 -25.79 -55.59
N LYS A 618 -40.35 -25.11 -56.74
CA LYS A 618 -41.35 -25.19 -57.81
C LYS A 618 -41.18 -26.54 -58.51
N CYS A 619 -42.29 -27.20 -58.81
CA CYS A 619 -42.29 -28.51 -59.45
C CYS A 619 -42.75 -28.44 -60.90
N GLU A 620 -42.16 -29.27 -61.76
CA GLU A 620 -42.50 -29.37 -63.18
C GLU A 620 -43.65 -30.35 -63.44
N GLN A 621 -43.81 -31.37 -62.59
CA GLN A 621 -44.83 -32.41 -62.76
C GLN A 621 -45.93 -32.34 -61.70
N ALA A 622 -47.09 -32.91 -62.05
CA ALA A 622 -48.21 -33.03 -61.11
C ALA A 622 -47.80 -33.89 -59.90
N LEU A 623 -48.17 -33.43 -58.69
CA LEU A 623 -47.75 -34.01 -57.40
C LEU A 623 -46.23 -33.99 -57.14
N CYS A 624 -45.46 -33.15 -57.85
CA CYS A 624 -44.01 -33.00 -57.68
C CYS A 624 -43.19 -34.29 -57.89
N LYS A 625 -43.61 -35.16 -58.81
CA LYS A 625 -42.90 -36.42 -59.13
C LYS A 625 -41.48 -36.20 -59.68
N ASP A 626 -41.25 -35.05 -60.30
CA ASP A 626 -39.92 -34.56 -60.70
C ASP A 626 -38.93 -34.44 -59.52
N LEU A 627 -39.43 -34.28 -58.29
CA LEU A 627 -38.61 -34.24 -57.08
C LEU A 627 -38.25 -35.64 -56.52
N GLU A 628 -38.66 -36.74 -57.16
CA GLU A 628 -38.31 -38.12 -56.76
C GLU A 628 -36.88 -38.51 -57.21
N ASN A 629 -35.90 -37.66 -56.86
CA ASN A 629 -34.48 -37.86 -57.17
C ASN A 629 -33.58 -37.47 -55.97
N PRO A 630 -32.36 -38.00 -55.84
CA PRO A 630 -31.54 -37.81 -54.63
C PRO A 630 -31.22 -36.35 -54.29
N LEU A 631 -30.99 -35.51 -55.30
CA LEU A 631 -30.67 -34.08 -55.10
C LEU A 631 -31.89 -33.31 -54.57
N ALA A 632 -33.06 -33.52 -55.17
CA ALA A 632 -34.30 -32.91 -54.70
C ALA A 632 -34.69 -33.43 -53.31
N LEU A 633 -34.57 -34.72 -53.03
CA LEU A 633 -34.85 -35.31 -51.71
C LEU A 633 -33.94 -34.73 -50.61
N THR A 634 -32.63 -34.52 -50.88
CA THR A 634 -31.75 -33.83 -49.91
C THR A 634 -32.11 -32.36 -49.74
N ARG A 635 -32.44 -31.64 -50.82
CA ARG A 635 -32.93 -30.23 -50.74
C ARG A 635 -34.20 -30.09 -49.91
N LEU A 636 -35.11 -31.06 -50.03
CA LEU A 636 -36.34 -31.14 -49.24
C LEU A 636 -36.03 -31.38 -47.75
N ALA A 637 -35.25 -32.41 -47.44
CA ALA A 637 -34.96 -32.82 -46.06
C ALA A 637 -34.08 -31.82 -45.29
N SER A 638 -33.09 -31.22 -45.96
CA SER A 638 -32.25 -30.15 -45.41
C SER A 638 -32.96 -28.79 -45.33
N LYS A 639 -34.19 -28.67 -45.86
CA LYS A 639 -34.93 -27.42 -46.06
C LYS A 639 -34.11 -26.37 -46.83
N ASN A 640 -33.34 -26.78 -47.83
CA ASN A 640 -32.51 -25.88 -48.63
C ASN A 640 -32.61 -26.22 -50.12
N ALA A 641 -33.54 -25.57 -50.83
CA ALA A 641 -33.74 -25.67 -52.27
C ALA A 641 -32.49 -25.35 -53.10
N SER A 642 -31.59 -24.53 -52.57
CA SER A 642 -30.34 -24.12 -53.23
C SER A 642 -29.16 -25.07 -52.96
N TRP A 643 -29.32 -26.10 -52.12
CA TRP A 643 -28.23 -27.00 -51.76
C TRP A 643 -27.65 -27.74 -52.98
N ASP A 644 -26.34 -27.89 -53.05
CA ASP A 644 -25.67 -28.68 -54.07
C ASP A 644 -24.41 -29.39 -53.53
N ILE A 645 -24.01 -30.44 -54.25
CA ILE A 645 -22.94 -31.37 -53.87
C ILE A 645 -21.56 -30.70 -53.94
N ALA A 646 -21.33 -29.81 -54.92
CA ALA A 646 -20.02 -29.19 -55.13
C ALA A 646 -19.74 -28.12 -54.07
N HIS A 647 -20.74 -27.33 -53.69
CA HIS A 647 -20.64 -26.41 -52.56
C HIS A 647 -20.40 -27.15 -51.24
N ALA A 648 -21.18 -28.21 -50.96
CA ALA A 648 -21.02 -29.04 -49.77
C ALA A 648 -19.60 -29.66 -49.67
N GLN A 649 -19.10 -30.25 -50.77
CA GLN A 649 -17.74 -30.78 -50.83
C GLN A 649 -16.67 -29.70 -50.65
N SER A 650 -16.88 -28.50 -51.20
CA SER A 650 -15.95 -27.38 -51.07
C SER A 650 -15.80 -26.92 -49.60
N VAL A 651 -16.90 -26.80 -48.86
CA VAL A 651 -16.87 -26.35 -47.45
C VAL A 651 -16.25 -27.41 -46.53
N ILE A 652 -16.52 -28.70 -46.77
CA ILE A 652 -15.89 -29.81 -46.03
C ILE A 652 -14.37 -29.83 -46.30
N LYS A 653 -13.96 -29.63 -47.56
CA LYS A 653 -12.55 -29.52 -47.93
C LYS A 653 -11.87 -28.31 -47.28
N GLU A 654 -12.51 -27.15 -47.25
CA GLU A 654 -12.00 -25.95 -46.57
C GLU A 654 -11.77 -26.23 -45.08
N TYR A 655 -12.71 -26.90 -44.41
CA TYR A 655 -12.54 -27.34 -43.02
C TYR A 655 -11.40 -28.35 -42.85
N GLU A 656 -11.25 -29.33 -43.74
CA GLU A 656 -10.11 -30.26 -43.71
C GLU A 656 -8.76 -29.55 -43.87
N GLU A 657 -8.65 -28.59 -44.79
CA GLU A 657 -7.42 -27.84 -45.05
C GLU A 657 -7.11 -26.89 -43.89
N ALA A 658 -8.10 -26.18 -43.36
CA ALA A 658 -7.97 -25.37 -42.15
C ALA A 658 -7.58 -26.21 -40.92
N LYS A 659 -8.11 -27.43 -40.80
CA LYS A 659 -7.72 -28.39 -39.74
C LYS A 659 -6.28 -28.85 -39.92
N LYS A 660 -5.85 -29.22 -41.13
CA LYS A 660 -4.46 -29.62 -41.44
C LYS A 660 -3.47 -28.48 -41.18
N ALA A 661 -3.87 -27.23 -41.41
CA ALA A 661 -3.07 -26.04 -41.09
C ALA A 661 -3.08 -25.64 -39.59
N SER A 662 -3.74 -26.41 -38.72
CA SER A 662 -3.79 -26.19 -37.26
C SER A 662 -3.08 -27.27 -36.43
N TYR A 663 -2.37 -28.17 -37.10
CA TYR A 663 -1.48 -29.20 -36.52
C TYR A 663 -0.04 -28.97 -36.98
#